data_AF-A0A3E2YJ37-F1
#
_entry.id   AF-A0A3E2YJ37-F1
#
_cell.length_a   1.000
_cell.length_b   1.000
_cell.length_c   1.000
_cell.angle_alpha   90.00
_cell.angle_beta   90.00
_cell.angle_gamma   90.00
#
_symmetry.space_group_name_H-M   'P 1'
#
loop_
_entity.id
_entity.type
_entity.pdbx_description
1 polymer ?
#
loop_
_entity_poly.entity_id
_entity_poly.type
_entity_poly.pdbx_seq_one_letter_code
_entity_poly.pdbx_strand_id
1 'polypeptide(L)'
;MDTFLEVGPDAVLTAMVAEVAGDGEVRRVAVLRRDRSEVESLLAAVGQLHAAGVSVDWSAYLAQAGVRPRVVDLPTYAFDRQRYWLADPEPATAPAAAGGPSDERFWAAVESGDLGVLGDELAVAAGESSAALLPKLARWRRDAQRRSAVDSWRYRVVWRTATLPAAGALTGTWLVLASPGQEDHPAVAALAARGARAVPVVLDSVDRDAVARRLREAAGPDGRVDGVLSLLSLAATAEPGVTPAAAEPGVTPAAAEPGVTPAAAAVSAALTVVQALTVAGVGGRVWWLTSGAVAVGGSEAVENVDGAAVWGLGRVVGLEEPGLWGGLVDVPGVAEGWVWDRLCGVLVGGAEDQVAVRSSGVFVRRLVRADVGSGAGTGVRLSGTVLVTGGTGGLGLRVAEWAAEVGAEHVVLVSRRGEDGLGTDGAGVVERLRGSSVRVSVVACDVADRAAMAALLTGLAGRGDRVRAVVHAAGVAQMSPLGEVGKEELGEVLRAKVGGAVVLDELLAGAELDAFVVFSSIAGVWGSAGQAGYAAGNAFVEGLVASRRARGLVGTSVAWGPWAEVGMAVGDVGEQLSRRGLVAMAPESAVVGLARALEVGDVSVVVADVRWDRFASSFTALRPSPLLTEIPEAQPTPEDQPPGDAGGAPSALRERLAVASAAERERILLDLVRGTAATVLGHATPAAIRPGRGFLELGFDSLTAVELRNRLTAETGLGLPATLIFDHPTPGALAEHLRAGLVPEQPALPIAAEVERLDQLLGEAADQVDEAVIGRLENMLAKWRTRRPGGTAVPAPAETAGELDTASREELFDIIQREFGKS
;
A
#
# COMPACT_ATOMS: atom_id res chain seq x y z
N MET A 1 -37.43 29.26 30.94
CA MET A 1 -36.18 28.78 30.32
C MET A 1 -35.16 28.71 31.43
N ASP A 2 -34.90 27.50 31.91
CA ASP A 2 -33.99 27.18 33.01
C ASP A 2 -32.60 26.73 32.52
N THR A 3 -32.49 26.38 31.24
CA THR A 3 -31.23 25.99 30.60
C THR A 3 -31.04 26.69 29.24
N PHE A 4 -29.86 27.24 29.00
CA PHE A 4 -29.42 27.76 27.70
C PHE A 4 -28.28 26.90 27.14
N LEU A 5 -28.43 26.51 25.87
CA LEU A 5 -27.42 25.79 25.11
C LEU A 5 -26.87 26.69 24.00
N GLU A 6 -25.57 26.92 24.00
CA GLU A 6 -24.87 27.61 22.92
C GLU A 6 -24.29 26.60 21.93
N VAL A 7 -24.75 26.68 20.67
CA VAL A 7 -24.20 25.96 19.53
C VAL A 7 -23.38 26.94 18.70
N GLY A 8 -22.12 27.09 19.08
CA GLY A 8 -21.15 27.98 18.44
C GLY A 8 -19.72 27.46 18.64
N PRO A 9 -18.72 28.05 17.97
CA PRO A 9 -17.33 27.58 18.03
C PRO A 9 -16.63 27.83 19.38
N ASP A 10 -17.29 28.55 20.31
CA ASP A 10 -16.78 28.87 21.64
C ASP A 10 -17.94 29.25 22.60
N ALA A 11 -17.64 29.65 23.84
CA ALA A 11 -18.65 29.95 24.89
C ALA A 11 -19.04 31.44 25.02
N VAL A 12 -19.10 32.20 23.91
CA VAL A 12 -19.26 33.66 23.92
C VAL A 12 -20.68 34.08 24.34
N LEU A 13 -21.70 33.46 23.78
CA LEU A 13 -23.11 33.78 24.09
C LEU A 13 -23.47 33.35 25.51
N THR A 14 -22.87 32.25 25.99
CA THR A 14 -23.05 31.74 27.34
C THR A 14 -22.53 32.73 28.39
N ALA A 15 -21.42 33.42 28.09
CA ALA A 15 -20.90 34.50 28.93
C ALA A 15 -21.83 35.74 28.91
N MET A 16 -22.39 36.10 27.75
CA MET A 16 -23.34 37.23 27.66
C MET A 16 -24.67 36.94 28.37
N VAL A 17 -25.15 35.69 28.32
CA VAL A 17 -26.33 35.25 29.10
C VAL A 17 -26.06 35.35 30.61
N ALA A 18 -24.81 35.18 31.05
CA ALA A 18 -24.44 35.37 32.45
C ALA A 18 -24.60 36.81 32.93
N GLU A 19 -24.26 37.78 32.08
CA GLU A 19 -24.34 39.21 32.40
C GLU A 19 -25.80 39.71 32.46
N VAL A 20 -26.70 39.12 31.67
CA VAL A 20 -28.11 39.54 31.58
C VAL A 20 -29.00 38.85 32.63
N ALA A 21 -28.78 37.57 32.91
CA ALA A 21 -29.65 36.79 33.79
C ALA A 21 -29.28 36.83 35.29
N GLY A 22 -28.12 37.41 35.64
CA GLY A 22 -27.58 37.37 37.01
C GLY A 22 -27.20 35.97 37.48
N ASP A 23 -26.65 35.82 38.70
CA ASP A 23 -26.25 34.52 39.29
C ASP A 23 -27.44 33.61 39.72
N GLY A 24 -28.66 33.93 39.28
CA GLY A 24 -29.83 33.07 39.47
C GLY A 24 -29.75 31.78 38.66
N GLU A 25 -30.52 30.75 39.08
CA GLU A 25 -30.53 29.31 38.71
C GLU A 25 -30.64 28.92 37.21
N VAL A 26 -30.19 29.75 36.28
CA VAL A 26 -30.20 29.45 34.85
C VAL A 26 -28.91 28.73 34.48
N ARG A 27 -29.02 27.46 34.08
CA ARG A 27 -27.90 26.64 33.63
C ARG A 27 -27.47 27.03 32.23
N ARG A 28 -26.16 27.03 32.01
CA ARG A 28 -25.48 27.64 30.87
C ARG A 28 -24.48 26.62 30.33
N VAL A 29 -24.73 26.08 29.14
CA VAL A 29 -23.93 25.01 28.55
C VAL A 29 -23.46 25.44 27.17
N ALA A 30 -22.14 25.46 26.96
CA ALA A 30 -21.53 25.68 25.66
C ALA A 30 -21.09 24.34 25.08
N VAL A 31 -21.40 24.10 23.80
CA VAL A 31 -21.10 22.83 23.13
C VAL A 31 -19.62 22.70 22.73
N LEU A 32 -18.94 23.82 22.49
CA LEU A 32 -17.52 23.85 22.12
C LEU A 32 -16.75 24.90 22.92
N ARG A 33 -15.44 24.68 23.05
CA ARG A 33 -14.46 25.63 23.57
C ARG A 33 -13.18 25.52 22.76
N ARG A 34 -12.56 26.66 22.46
CA ARG A 34 -11.40 26.74 21.56
C ARG A 34 -10.20 25.89 22.02
N ASP A 35 -10.02 25.72 23.33
CA ASP A 35 -8.85 25.07 23.92
C ASP A 35 -9.12 23.62 24.37
N ARG A 36 -10.13 22.95 23.81
CA ARG A 36 -10.51 21.57 24.19
C ARG A 36 -10.93 20.73 22.98
N SER A 37 -10.83 19.41 23.12
CA SER A 37 -11.36 18.45 22.13
C SER A 37 -12.84 18.70 21.86
N GLU A 38 -13.23 18.76 20.59
CA GLU A 38 -14.63 19.02 20.19
C GLU A 38 -15.56 17.89 20.64
N VAL A 39 -15.12 16.64 20.48
CA VAL A 39 -15.90 15.45 20.88
C VAL A 39 -16.06 15.40 22.40
N GLU A 40 -15.00 15.67 23.15
CA GLU A 40 -15.04 15.70 24.61
C GLU A 40 -15.93 16.84 25.13
N SER A 41 -15.84 18.03 24.50
CA SER A 41 -16.64 19.20 24.88
C SER A 41 -18.13 18.97 24.59
N LEU A 42 -18.47 18.42 23.43
CA LEU A 42 -19.84 18.06 23.07
C LEU A 42 -20.41 17.00 24.02
N LEU A 43 -19.65 15.93 24.31
CA LEU A 43 -20.11 14.88 25.22
C LEU A 43 -20.30 15.39 26.64
N ALA A 44 -19.38 16.23 27.13
CA ALA A 44 -19.52 16.87 28.43
C ALA A 44 -20.75 17.79 28.47
N ALA A 45 -21.01 18.55 27.40
CA ALA A 45 -22.19 19.40 27.29
C ALA A 45 -23.50 18.59 27.31
N VAL A 46 -23.58 17.51 26.52
CA VAL A 46 -24.73 16.60 26.49
C VAL A 46 -24.93 15.90 27.85
N GLY A 47 -23.84 15.50 28.52
CA GLY A 47 -23.87 14.96 29.87
C GLY A 47 -24.39 15.97 30.91
N GLN A 48 -23.98 17.23 30.82
CA GLN A 48 -24.50 18.30 31.68
C GLN A 48 -25.98 18.58 31.45
N LEU A 49 -26.45 18.54 30.20
CA LEU A 49 -27.87 18.66 29.86
C LEU A 49 -28.67 17.49 30.45
N HIS A 50 -28.17 16.26 30.31
CA HIS A 50 -28.81 15.08 30.88
C HIS A 50 -28.89 15.13 32.41
N ALA A 51 -27.80 15.50 33.08
CA ALA A 51 -27.77 15.70 34.54
C ALA A 51 -28.68 16.84 35.01
N ALA A 52 -28.98 17.79 34.13
CA ALA A 52 -29.94 18.87 34.36
C ALA A 52 -31.41 18.44 34.17
N GLY A 53 -31.67 17.18 33.79
CA GLY A 53 -33.01 16.65 33.53
C GLY A 53 -33.52 16.90 32.11
N VAL A 54 -32.68 17.41 31.20
CA VAL A 54 -33.03 17.50 29.77
C VAL A 54 -33.02 16.09 29.18
N SER A 55 -34.11 15.74 28.49
CA SER A 55 -34.20 14.46 27.78
C SER A 55 -33.18 14.42 26.65
N VAL A 56 -32.20 13.52 26.77
CA VAL A 56 -31.17 13.24 25.76
C VAL A 56 -31.39 11.84 25.23
N ASP A 57 -31.48 11.70 23.90
CA ASP A 57 -31.50 10.38 23.27
C ASP A 57 -30.08 9.83 23.14
N TRP A 58 -29.62 9.17 24.21
CA TRP A 58 -28.33 8.49 24.24
C TRP A 58 -28.26 7.32 23.25
N SER A 59 -29.40 6.77 22.83
CA SER A 59 -29.45 5.66 21.88
C SER A 59 -28.99 6.11 20.50
N ALA A 60 -29.38 7.31 20.06
CA ALA A 60 -28.95 7.91 18.80
C ALA A 60 -27.42 8.17 18.75
N TYR A 61 -26.82 8.53 19.89
CA TYR A 61 -25.38 8.70 19.99
C TYR A 61 -24.64 7.35 20.02
N LEU A 62 -25.06 6.43 20.89
CA LEU A 62 -24.36 5.17 21.13
C LEU A 62 -24.56 4.12 20.01
N ALA A 63 -25.63 4.21 19.23
CA ALA A 63 -25.89 3.30 18.12
C ALA A 63 -25.03 3.56 16.87
N GLN A 64 -24.25 4.65 16.81
CA GLN A 64 -23.37 4.96 15.67
C GLN A 64 -22.27 3.90 15.46
N ALA A 65 -21.96 3.10 16.48
CA ALA A 65 -20.98 2.02 16.42
C ALA A 65 -21.59 0.63 16.08
N GLY A 66 -22.88 0.55 15.72
CA GLY A 66 -23.55 -0.72 15.37
C GLY A 66 -23.83 -1.65 16.56
N VAL A 67 -23.59 -1.20 17.80
CA VAL A 67 -23.80 -1.99 19.04
C VAL A 67 -24.85 -1.31 19.91
N ARG A 68 -25.86 -2.05 20.40
CA ARG A 68 -26.79 -1.51 21.40
C ARG A 68 -26.11 -1.49 22.78
N PRO A 69 -25.96 -0.32 23.43
CA PRO A 69 -25.38 -0.25 24.77
C PRO A 69 -26.29 -0.90 25.81
N ARG A 70 -25.71 -1.62 26.76
CA ARG A 70 -26.43 -2.15 27.92
C ARG A 70 -26.66 -1.02 28.92
N VAL A 71 -27.92 -0.70 29.19
CA VAL A 71 -28.31 0.23 30.25
C VAL A 71 -28.17 -0.48 31.60
N VAL A 72 -27.50 0.16 32.56
CA VAL A 72 -27.32 -0.37 33.92
C VAL A 72 -27.92 0.66 34.88
N ASP A 73 -28.79 0.19 35.78
CA ASP A 73 -29.40 1.06 36.80
C ASP A 73 -28.36 1.50 37.84
N LEU A 74 -28.42 2.76 38.26
CA LEU A 74 -27.61 3.27 39.36
C LEU A 74 -28.27 2.93 40.71
N PRO A 75 -27.48 2.62 41.76
CA PRO A 75 -28.04 2.30 43.06
C PRO A 75 -28.80 3.51 43.64
N THR A 76 -30.06 3.30 43.99
CA THR A 76 -30.95 4.35 44.54
C THR A 76 -30.75 4.58 46.04
N TYR A 77 -29.85 3.83 46.69
CA TYR A 77 -29.61 3.90 48.13
C TYR A 77 -28.13 3.77 48.50
N ALA A 78 -27.59 4.78 49.21
CA ALA A 78 -26.16 4.94 49.47
C ALA A 78 -25.52 3.90 50.40
N PHE A 79 -26.30 3.02 51.05
CA PHE A 79 -25.79 1.99 51.98
C PHE A 79 -26.09 0.56 51.53
N ASP A 80 -26.58 0.37 50.31
CA ASP A 80 -26.68 -0.97 49.74
C ASP A 80 -25.27 -1.47 49.39
N ARG A 81 -24.86 -2.61 49.96
CA ARG A 81 -23.49 -3.15 49.86
C ARG A 81 -23.29 -4.07 48.66
N GLN A 82 -24.20 -4.05 47.69
CA GLN A 82 -24.05 -4.78 46.43
C GLN A 82 -23.09 -4.03 45.47
N ARG A 83 -22.22 -4.78 44.78
CA ARG A 83 -21.35 -4.23 43.72
C ARG A 83 -22.20 -3.89 42.49
N TYR A 84 -22.42 -2.60 42.24
CA TYR A 84 -23.22 -2.06 41.12
C TYR A 84 -22.39 -1.52 39.95
N TRP A 85 -21.06 -1.49 40.07
CA TRP A 85 -20.20 -1.10 38.95
C TRP A 85 -20.25 -2.15 37.84
N LEU A 86 -20.05 -1.72 36.59
CA LEU A 86 -19.78 -2.58 35.44
C LEU A 86 -18.85 -3.71 35.87
N ALA A 87 -19.41 -4.88 36.21
CA ALA A 87 -18.66 -6.10 36.04
C ALA A 87 -18.26 -6.07 34.57
N ASP A 88 -16.97 -6.20 34.28
CA ASP A 88 -16.51 -6.42 32.91
C ASP A 88 -17.52 -7.36 32.27
N PRO A 89 -18.10 -7.01 31.11
CA PRO A 89 -19.00 -7.94 30.46
C PRO A 89 -18.25 -9.25 30.44
N GLU A 90 -18.81 -10.30 31.08
CA GLU A 90 -18.29 -11.64 30.83
C GLU A 90 -18.20 -11.71 29.31
N PRO A 91 -16.98 -11.92 28.77
CA PRO A 91 -16.74 -11.80 27.36
C PRO A 91 -17.86 -12.58 26.69
N ALA A 92 -18.66 -11.89 25.88
CA ALA A 92 -19.69 -12.53 25.06
C ALA A 92 -19.03 -13.77 24.52
N THR A 93 -19.54 -14.93 24.92
CA THR A 93 -18.81 -16.19 24.85
C THR A 93 -18.23 -16.24 23.46
N ALA A 94 -16.92 -15.99 23.35
CA ALA A 94 -16.22 -16.21 22.11
C ALA A 94 -16.63 -17.63 21.71
N PRO A 95 -16.91 -17.91 20.42
CA PRO A 95 -17.05 -19.31 20.02
C PRO A 95 -15.83 -19.98 20.62
N ALA A 96 -16.05 -20.88 21.60
CA ALA A 96 -15.10 -21.16 22.67
C ALA A 96 -13.71 -21.10 22.08
N ALA A 97 -12.95 -20.04 22.41
CA ALA A 97 -11.55 -20.04 22.04
C ALA A 97 -11.03 -21.25 22.79
N ALA A 98 -10.92 -22.38 22.08
CA ALA A 98 -10.17 -23.53 22.54
C ALA A 98 -8.90 -22.90 23.11
N GLY A 99 -8.69 -23.08 24.42
CA GLY A 99 -7.57 -22.44 25.10
C GLY A 99 -6.36 -22.63 24.21
N GLY A 100 -5.58 -21.55 23.98
CA GLY A 100 -4.38 -21.70 23.16
C GLY A 100 -3.58 -22.91 23.69
N PRO A 101 -2.77 -23.61 22.87
CA PRO A 101 -2.15 -24.87 23.27
C PRO A 101 -1.41 -24.81 24.62
N SER A 102 -0.91 -23.63 24.99
CA SER A 102 -0.30 -23.32 26.29
C SER A 102 -1.29 -23.30 27.47
N ASP A 103 -2.50 -22.77 27.30
CA ASP A 103 -3.56 -22.78 28.32
C ASP A 103 -4.10 -24.20 28.52
N GLU A 104 -4.32 -24.96 27.45
CA GLU A 104 -4.71 -26.38 27.54
C GLU A 104 -3.63 -27.22 28.22
N ARG A 105 -2.35 -27.03 27.86
CA ARG A 105 -1.22 -27.73 28.49
C ARG A 105 -1.09 -27.37 29.97
N PHE A 106 -1.29 -26.11 30.34
CA PHE A 106 -1.27 -25.67 31.72
C PHE A 106 -2.42 -26.29 32.52
N TRP A 107 -3.66 -26.22 32.04
CA TRP A 107 -4.81 -26.81 32.72
C TRP A 107 -4.70 -28.33 32.80
N ALA A 108 -4.19 -28.99 31.75
CA ALA A 108 -3.89 -30.43 31.80
C ALA A 108 -2.81 -30.76 32.86
N ALA A 109 -1.78 -29.92 33.03
CA ALA A 109 -0.77 -30.10 34.07
C ALA A 109 -1.34 -29.85 35.49
N VAL A 110 -2.22 -28.86 35.65
CA VAL A 110 -2.95 -28.60 36.90
C VAL A 110 -3.88 -29.77 37.25
N GLU A 111 -4.63 -30.29 36.28
CA GLU A 111 -5.57 -31.40 36.46
C GLU A 111 -4.87 -32.73 36.74
N SER A 112 -3.71 -32.97 36.10
CA SER A 112 -2.89 -34.17 36.32
C SER A 112 -2.00 -34.10 37.57
N GLY A 113 -1.87 -32.92 38.20
CA GLY A 113 -1.03 -32.72 39.37
C GLY A 113 0.48 -32.80 39.07
N ASP A 114 0.90 -32.57 37.82
CA ASP A 114 2.30 -32.63 37.41
C ASP A 114 3.08 -31.39 37.86
N LEU A 115 3.63 -31.46 39.07
CA LEU A 115 4.44 -30.39 39.67
C LEU A 115 5.76 -30.13 38.91
N GLY A 116 6.24 -31.08 38.10
CA GLY A 116 7.45 -30.90 37.28
C GLY A 116 7.17 -29.97 36.10
N VAL A 117 6.10 -30.26 35.35
CA VAL A 117 5.66 -29.41 34.23
C VAL A 117 5.24 -28.02 34.74
N LEU A 118 4.55 -27.95 35.88
CA LEU A 118 4.21 -26.66 36.50
C LEU A 118 5.46 -25.88 36.97
N GLY A 119 6.46 -26.59 37.50
CA GLY A 119 7.72 -26.01 37.96
C GLY A 119 8.54 -25.41 36.83
N ASP A 120 8.63 -26.11 35.69
CA ASP A 120 9.34 -25.65 34.49
C ASP A 120 8.60 -24.51 33.77
N GLU A 121 7.26 -24.56 33.68
CA GLU A 121 6.45 -23.51 33.07
C GLU A 121 6.39 -22.22 33.92
N LEU A 122 6.34 -22.34 35.25
CA LEU A 122 6.21 -21.19 36.16
C LEU A 122 7.53 -20.72 36.78
N ALA A 123 8.64 -21.42 36.51
CA ALA A 123 9.94 -21.24 37.17
C ALA A 123 9.80 -21.24 38.72
N VAL A 124 9.15 -22.27 39.26
CA VAL A 124 8.85 -22.42 40.68
C VAL A 124 9.74 -23.50 41.30
N ALA A 125 10.49 -23.15 42.34
CA ALA A 125 11.22 -24.13 43.15
C ALA A 125 10.27 -24.88 44.09
N ALA A 126 10.52 -26.16 44.34
CA ALA A 126 9.73 -26.97 45.26
C ALA A 126 9.72 -26.34 46.68
N GLY A 127 8.55 -25.89 47.15
CA GLY A 127 8.34 -25.35 48.50
C GLY A 127 8.02 -23.85 48.60
N GLU A 128 7.83 -23.13 47.48
CA GLU A 128 7.41 -21.72 47.52
C GLU A 128 5.95 -21.53 47.99
N SER A 129 5.69 -20.45 48.75
CA SER A 129 4.34 -20.14 49.27
C SER A 129 3.35 -19.76 48.16
N SER A 130 2.06 -20.05 48.36
CA SER A 130 0.99 -19.70 47.42
C SER A 130 0.90 -18.20 47.07
N ALA A 131 1.31 -17.32 47.99
CA ALA A 131 1.37 -15.88 47.74
C ALA A 131 2.49 -15.47 46.76
N ALA A 132 3.57 -16.26 46.67
CA ALA A 132 4.66 -16.05 45.72
C ALA A 132 4.34 -16.58 44.31
N LEU A 133 3.34 -17.47 44.19
CA LEU A 133 2.93 -18.07 42.92
C LEU A 133 2.03 -17.16 42.08
N LEU A 134 1.18 -16.33 42.70
CA LEU A 134 0.25 -15.46 41.97
C LEU A 134 0.94 -14.48 41.00
N PRO A 135 2.01 -13.75 41.39
CA PRO A 135 2.73 -12.89 40.44
C PRO A 135 3.40 -13.67 39.30
N LYS A 136 3.91 -14.88 39.56
CA LYS A 136 4.53 -15.76 38.56
C LYS A 136 3.49 -16.29 37.55
N LEU A 137 2.33 -16.74 38.04
CA LEU A 137 1.19 -17.14 37.21
C LEU A 137 0.66 -15.99 36.35
N ALA A 138 0.53 -14.79 36.93
CA ALA A 138 0.09 -13.62 36.19
C ALA A 138 1.11 -13.23 35.09
N ARG A 139 2.41 -13.35 35.37
CA ARG A 139 3.47 -13.16 34.37
C ARG A 139 3.39 -14.22 33.27
N TRP A 140 3.34 -15.50 33.64
CA TRP A 140 3.22 -16.62 32.72
C TRP A 140 2.01 -16.44 31.78
N ARG A 141 0.84 -16.09 32.32
CA ARG A 141 -0.37 -15.87 31.52
C ARG A 141 -0.22 -14.70 30.56
N ARG A 142 0.37 -13.57 31.01
CA ARG A 142 0.65 -12.43 30.13
C ARG A 142 1.62 -12.82 29.01
N ASP A 143 2.66 -13.58 29.32
CA ASP A 143 3.65 -14.04 28.35
C ASP A 143 3.05 -15.06 27.37
N ALA A 144 2.16 -15.95 27.83
CA ALA A 144 1.38 -16.86 26.98
C ALA A 144 0.42 -16.11 26.03
N GLN A 145 -0.32 -15.13 26.55
CA GLN A 145 -1.20 -14.27 25.74
C GLN A 145 -0.41 -13.47 24.71
N ARG A 146 0.73 -12.89 25.10
CA ARG A 146 1.61 -12.16 24.18
C ARG A 146 2.16 -13.07 23.09
N ARG A 147 2.61 -14.29 23.44
CA ARG A 147 3.05 -15.29 22.46
C ARG A 147 1.93 -15.66 21.49
N SER A 148 0.73 -15.94 21.98
CA SER A 148 -0.43 -16.25 21.13
C SER A 148 -0.79 -15.10 20.19
N ALA A 149 -0.72 -13.85 20.67
CA ALA A 149 -0.96 -12.67 19.83
C ALA A 149 0.12 -12.56 18.73
N VAL A 150 1.39 -12.69 19.09
CA VAL A 150 2.51 -12.68 18.14
C VAL A 150 2.41 -13.83 17.13
N ASP A 151 1.99 -15.02 17.55
CA ASP A 151 1.78 -16.15 16.64
C ASP A 151 0.71 -15.80 15.58
N SER A 152 -0.33 -15.06 15.98
CA SER A 152 -1.34 -14.50 15.07
C SER A 152 -0.85 -13.29 14.25
N TRP A 153 0.40 -12.87 14.36
CA TRP A 153 1.00 -11.80 13.55
C TRP A 153 2.02 -12.34 12.55
N ARG A 154 2.23 -13.66 12.52
CA ARG A 154 3.24 -14.31 11.69
C ARG A 154 2.68 -14.68 10.32
N TYR A 155 3.38 -14.28 9.27
CA TYR A 155 3.09 -14.64 7.89
C TYR A 155 4.35 -15.06 7.17
N ARG A 156 4.19 -15.74 6.04
CA ARG A 156 5.29 -16.09 5.14
C ARG A 156 4.83 -16.00 3.69
N VAL A 157 5.82 -15.86 2.83
CA VAL A 157 5.62 -15.93 1.38
C VAL A 157 5.74 -17.38 0.96
N VAL A 158 4.80 -17.84 0.14
CA VAL A 158 4.84 -19.13 -0.52
C VAL A 158 4.64 -18.97 -2.02
N TRP A 159 5.10 -19.95 -2.78
CA TRP A 159 4.94 -20.03 -4.22
C TRP A 159 4.01 -21.18 -4.56
N ARG A 160 2.93 -20.88 -5.29
CA ARG A 160 1.91 -21.86 -5.68
C ARG A 160 1.99 -22.13 -7.16
N THR A 161 1.79 -23.37 -7.56
CA THR A 161 1.65 -23.71 -8.98
C THR A 161 0.40 -23.06 -9.56
N ALA A 162 0.53 -22.40 -10.70
CA ALA A 162 -0.57 -21.79 -11.44
C ALA A 162 -0.73 -22.44 -12.82
N THR A 163 -1.99 -22.58 -13.24
CA THR A 163 -2.36 -22.99 -14.59
C THR A 163 -2.54 -21.76 -15.46
N LEU A 164 -1.76 -21.66 -16.53
CA LEU A 164 -1.87 -20.56 -17.49
C LEU A 164 -2.75 -20.94 -18.68
N PRO A 165 -3.34 -19.95 -19.38
CA PRO A 165 -4.03 -20.20 -20.64
C PRO A 165 -3.08 -20.87 -21.64
N ALA A 166 -3.47 -22.04 -22.13
CA ALA A 166 -2.70 -22.77 -23.14
C ALA A 166 -2.77 -22.11 -24.52
N ALA A 167 -3.81 -21.30 -24.76
CA ALA A 167 -4.09 -20.63 -26.02
C ALA A 167 -4.39 -19.15 -25.79
N GLY A 168 -3.79 -18.31 -26.63
CA GLY A 168 -3.98 -16.87 -26.67
C GLY A 168 -2.85 -16.22 -27.46
N ALA A 169 -3.21 -15.29 -28.34
CA ALA A 169 -2.25 -14.52 -29.12
C ALA A 169 -1.92 -13.23 -28.37
N LEU A 170 -0.65 -12.86 -28.36
CA LEU A 170 -0.25 -11.51 -28.04
C LEU A 170 -0.57 -10.65 -29.27
N THR A 171 -1.20 -9.50 -29.07
CA THR A 171 -1.57 -8.59 -30.16
C THR A 171 -0.77 -7.30 -30.08
N GLY A 172 -0.68 -6.63 -31.23
CA GLY A 172 -0.14 -5.28 -31.32
C GLY A 172 1.37 -5.19 -31.07
N THR A 173 1.85 -4.04 -30.61
CA THR A 173 3.28 -3.73 -30.50
C THR A 173 3.81 -3.97 -29.09
N TRP A 174 4.92 -4.69 -28.99
CA TRP A 174 5.62 -4.92 -27.74
C TRP A 174 7.04 -4.36 -27.81
N LEU A 175 7.39 -3.45 -26.91
CA LEU A 175 8.77 -2.97 -26.79
C LEU A 175 9.57 -3.95 -25.93
N VAL A 176 10.73 -4.38 -26.40
CA VAL A 176 11.64 -5.26 -25.65
C VAL A 176 12.88 -4.46 -25.26
N LEU A 177 12.94 -4.02 -24.00
CA LEU A 177 14.06 -3.21 -23.49
C LEU A 177 15.25 -4.13 -23.22
N ALA A 178 16.37 -3.85 -23.87
CA ALA A 178 17.54 -4.71 -23.89
C ALA A 178 18.82 -3.88 -23.69
N SER A 179 19.82 -4.47 -23.04
CA SER A 179 21.18 -3.90 -23.00
C SER A 179 21.91 -4.17 -24.33
N PRO A 180 22.98 -3.43 -24.65
CA PRO A 180 23.78 -3.71 -25.84
C PRO A 180 24.25 -5.17 -25.89
N GLY A 181 24.03 -5.84 -27.01
CA GLY A 181 24.31 -7.27 -27.20
C GLY A 181 23.14 -8.22 -26.86
N GLN A 182 21.98 -7.69 -26.44
CA GLN A 182 20.76 -8.47 -26.19
C GLN A 182 19.65 -8.19 -27.24
N GLU A 183 19.99 -7.58 -28.38
CA GLU A 183 19.03 -7.20 -29.44
C GLU A 183 18.25 -8.41 -29.98
N ASP A 184 18.95 -9.53 -30.18
CA ASP A 184 18.43 -10.77 -30.75
C ASP A 184 18.01 -11.79 -29.68
N HIS A 185 17.72 -11.32 -28.46
CA HIS A 185 17.38 -12.20 -27.35
C HIS A 185 16.15 -13.08 -27.68
N PRO A 186 16.14 -14.39 -27.33
CA PRO A 186 15.08 -15.33 -27.73
C PRO A 186 13.65 -14.91 -27.37
N ALA A 187 13.48 -14.09 -26.32
CA ALA A 187 12.19 -13.50 -25.97
C ALA A 187 11.56 -12.72 -27.14
N VAL A 188 12.35 -11.99 -27.94
CA VAL A 188 11.84 -11.22 -29.10
C VAL A 188 11.16 -12.15 -30.10
N ALA A 189 11.83 -13.26 -30.47
CA ALA A 189 11.29 -14.25 -31.38
C ALA A 189 10.07 -14.97 -30.79
N ALA A 190 10.06 -15.24 -29.48
CA ALA A 190 8.93 -15.88 -28.81
C ALA A 190 7.67 -15.02 -28.80
N LEU A 191 7.79 -13.71 -28.53
CA LEU A 191 6.67 -12.78 -28.63
C LEU A 191 6.13 -12.71 -30.07
N ALA A 192 7.02 -12.67 -31.07
CA ALA A 192 6.64 -12.67 -32.48
C ALA A 192 5.91 -13.96 -32.88
N ALA A 193 6.38 -15.12 -32.40
CA ALA A 193 5.73 -16.41 -32.65
C ALA A 193 4.31 -16.49 -32.04
N ARG A 194 4.00 -15.64 -31.05
CA ARG A 194 2.66 -15.52 -30.44
C ARG A 194 1.81 -14.39 -31.02
N GLY A 195 2.26 -13.76 -32.11
CA GLY A 195 1.48 -12.78 -32.88
C GLY A 195 1.77 -11.31 -32.58
N ALA A 196 2.66 -11.00 -31.64
CA ALA A 196 3.04 -9.62 -31.33
C ALA A 196 4.09 -9.08 -32.30
N ARG A 197 4.03 -7.77 -32.60
CA ARG A 197 5.14 -7.05 -33.21
C ARG A 197 6.15 -6.67 -32.12
N ALA A 198 7.14 -7.53 -31.88
CA ALA A 198 8.21 -7.28 -30.93
C ALA A 198 9.27 -6.32 -31.52
N VAL A 199 9.53 -5.21 -30.83
CA VAL A 199 10.49 -4.17 -31.24
C VAL A 199 11.60 -4.09 -30.18
N PRO A 200 12.82 -4.57 -30.46
CA PRO A 200 13.96 -4.40 -29.56
C PRO A 200 14.32 -2.93 -29.38
N VAL A 201 14.54 -2.51 -28.13
CA VAL A 201 14.94 -1.15 -27.77
C VAL A 201 16.28 -1.19 -27.02
N VAL A 202 17.30 -0.85 -27.80
CA VAL A 202 18.67 -0.47 -27.43
C VAL A 202 18.81 0.52 -26.27
N LEU A 203 19.04 0.15 -25.01
CA LEU A 203 19.37 1.13 -23.94
C LEU A 203 20.86 1.08 -23.57
N ASP A 204 21.62 2.07 -24.03
CA ASP A 204 23.06 2.24 -23.79
C ASP A 204 23.39 3.27 -22.69
N SER A 205 22.35 3.90 -22.12
CA SER A 205 22.45 4.95 -21.12
C SER A 205 21.41 4.77 -20.02
N VAL A 206 21.77 5.19 -18.81
CA VAL A 206 20.88 5.30 -17.63
C VAL A 206 20.51 6.75 -17.34
N ASP A 207 20.44 7.58 -18.38
CA ASP A 207 19.89 8.93 -18.34
C ASP A 207 18.39 8.92 -18.65
N ARG A 208 17.59 9.54 -17.78
CA ARG A 208 16.12 9.50 -17.84
C ARG A 208 15.58 10.07 -19.16
N ASP A 209 16.12 11.22 -19.60
CA ASP A 209 15.63 11.91 -20.79
C ASP A 209 16.06 11.22 -22.08
N ALA A 210 17.28 10.67 -22.10
CA ALA A 210 17.77 9.83 -23.19
C ALA A 210 16.91 8.57 -23.34
N VAL A 211 16.63 7.86 -22.25
CA VAL A 211 15.76 6.67 -22.25
C VAL A 211 14.36 7.04 -22.71
N ALA A 212 13.76 8.12 -22.20
CA ALA A 212 12.43 8.57 -22.60
C ALA A 212 12.35 8.92 -24.09
N ARG A 213 13.38 9.57 -24.65
CA ARG A 213 13.47 9.87 -26.09
C ARG A 213 13.50 8.58 -26.92
N ARG A 214 14.34 7.62 -26.51
CA ARG A 214 14.48 6.33 -27.19
C ARG A 214 13.17 5.53 -27.19
N LEU A 215 12.46 5.55 -26.05
CA LEU A 215 11.16 4.90 -25.92
C LEU A 215 10.11 5.53 -26.85
N ARG A 216 10.05 6.87 -26.94
CA ARG A 216 9.13 7.57 -27.87
C ARG A 216 9.43 7.27 -29.33
N GLU A 217 10.71 7.25 -29.71
CA GLU A 217 11.14 6.88 -31.07
C GLU A 217 10.69 5.46 -31.42
N ALA A 218 10.81 4.51 -30.48
CA ALA A 218 10.43 3.11 -30.69
C ALA A 218 8.91 2.90 -30.70
N ALA A 219 8.16 3.65 -29.89
CA ALA A 219 6.70 3.60 -29.86
C ALA A 219 6.06 4.21 -31.13
N GLY A 220 6.77 5.11 -31.81
CA GLY A 220 6.27 5.79 -33.00
C GLY A 220 5.33 6.97 -32.67
N PRO A 221 4.81 7.67 -33.69
CA PRO A 221 4.08 8.93 -33.54
C PRO A 221 2.79 8.81 -32.73
N ASP A 222 2.15 7.63 -32.72
CA ASP A 222 0.92 7.40 -31.96
C ASP A 222 1.18 7.07 -30.49
N GLY A 223 2.43 6.72 -30.10
CA GLY A 223 2.81 6.40 -28.72
C GLY A 223 2.14 5.15 -28.10
N ARG A 224 1.28 4.46 -28.87
CA ARG A 224 0.50 3.31 -28.40
C ARG A 224 1.28 2.03 -28.60
N VAL A 225 1.63 1.40 -27.48
CA VAL A 225 2.15 0.03 -27.43
C VAL A 225 1.27 -0.80 -26.49
N ASP A 226 1.24 -2.11 -26.72
CA ASP A 226 0.38 -3.05 -26.01
C ASP A 226 1.08 -3.62 -24.77
N GLY A 227 2.42 -3.64 -24.78
CA GLY A 227 3.23 -4.04 -23.65
C GLY A 227 4.69 -3.66 -23.77
N VAL A 228 5.37 -3.66 -22.63
CA VAL A 228 6.81 -3.46 -22.54
C VAL A 228 7.40 -4.64 -21.76
N LEU A 229 8.38 -5.32 -22.35
CA LEU A 229 9.13 -6.40 -21.69
C LEU A 229 10.55 -5.90 -21.45
N SER A 230 10.99 -5.87 -20.20
CA SER A 230 12.33 -5.38 -19.87
C SER A 230 13.23 -6.54 -19.46
N LEU A 231 14.31 -6.71 -20.22
CA LEU A 231 15.36 -7.73 -20.04
C LEU A 231 16.56 -7.22 -19.23
N LEU A 232 16.54 -5.94 -18.83
CA LEU A 232 17.67 -5.22 -18.25
C LEU A 232 18.11 -5.79 -16.88
N SER A 233 17.25 -6.58 -16.24
CA SER A 233 17.52 -7.27 -14.97
C SER A 233 17.77 -8.77 -15.13
N LEU A 234 17.79 -9.28 -16.36
CA LEU A 234 18.41 -10.56 -16.67
C LEU A 234 19.91 -10.32 -16.63
N ALA A 235 20.60 -10.92 -15.65
CA ALA A 235 22.04 -10.82 -15.52
C ALA A 235 22.69 -11.08 -16.90
N ALA A 236 23.65 -10.24 -17.30
CA ALA A 236 24.50 -10.57 -18.43
C ALA A 236 25.12 -11.94 -18.14
N THR A 237 24.84 -12.92 -18.98
CA THR A 237 25.37 -14.28 -18.84
C THR A 237 26.89 -14.21 -18.81
N ALA A 238 27.49 -14.29 -17.62
CA ALA A 238 28.88 -14.69 -17.50
C ALA A 238 28.96 -16.13 -18.03
N GLU A 239 29.79 -16.37 -19.04
CA GLU A 239 29.92 -17.70 -19.61
C GLU A 239 30.28 -18.74 -18.52
N PRO A 240 29.59 -19.90 -18.47
CA PRO A 240 29.90 -20.93 -17.49
C PRO A 240 31.29 -21.52 -17.77
N GLY A 241 32.26 -21.20 -16.94
CA GLY A 241 33.63 -21.72 -17.05
C GLY A 241 34.74 -20.73 -16.75
N VAL A 242 34.44 -19.43 -16.71
CA VAL A 242 35.41 -18.41 -16.27
C VAL A 242 35.29 -18.25 -14.76
N THR A 243 36.10 -19.01 -14.01
CA THR A 243 36.47 -18.57 -12.65
C THR A 243 37.01 -17.13 -12.74
N PRO A 244 36.71 -16.22 -11.81
CA PRO A 244 37.34 -14.90 -11.76
C PRO A 244 38.82 -15.05 -11.36
N ALA A 245 39.61 -15.57 -12.30
CA ALA A 245 41.05 -15.71 -12.23
C ALA A 245 41.58 -14.92 -13.41
N ALA A 246 42.13 -13.74 -13.10
CA ALA A 246 42.82 -12.83 -14.01
C ALA A 246 42.02 -12.44 -15.27
N ALA A 247 41.20 -11.39 -15.14
CA ALA A 247 40.91 -10.54 -16.28
C ALA A 247 42.23 -10.17 -16.97
N GLU A 248 42.27 -10.25 -18.31
CA GLU A 248 43.40 -9.75 -19.07
C GLU A 248 43.69 -8.29 -18.66
N PRO A 249 44.97 -7.91 -18.41
CA PRO A 249 45.31 -6.54 -18.05
C PRO A 249 45.08 -5.62 -19.26
N GLY A 250 43.88 -5.08 -19.39
CA GLY A 250 43.56 -4.14 -20.48
C GLY A 250 42.09 -3.86 -20.74
N VAL A 251 41.17 -4.74 -20.33
CA VAL A 251 39.73 -4.49 -20.45
C VAL A 251 39.15 -4.33 -19.06
N THR A 252 39.15 -3.10 -18.55
CA THR A 252 38.34 -2.75 -17.39
C THR A 252 36.87 -2.87 -17.80
N PRO A 253 36.04 -3.70 -17.14
CA PRO A 253 34.60 -3.45 -17.14
C PRO A 253 34.41 -2.00 -16.73
N ALA A 254 33.49 -1.26 -17.36
CA ALA A 254 33.22 0.13 -17.02
C ALA A 254 33.25 0.29 -15.49
N ALA A 255 34.27 1.01 -15.00
CA ALA A 255 34.62 0.99 -13.59
C ALA A 255 33.37 1.36 -12.78
N ALA A 256 32.88 0.43 -11.95
CA ALA A 256 31.81 0.72 -11.02
C ALA A 256 32.18 1.99 -10.25
N GLU A 257 31.28 2.97 -10.22
CA GLU A 257 31.55 4.21 -9.50
C GLU A 257 31.98 3.88 -8.06
N PRO A 258 33.09 4.45 -7.57
CA PRO A 258 33.59 4.15 -6.24
C PRO A 258 32.49 4.38 -5.18
N GLY A 259 32.07 3.31 -4.50
CA GLY A 259 31.10 3.37 -3.40
C GLY A 259 29.65 2.98 -3.74
N VAL A 260 29.33 2.67 -5.00
CA VAL A 260 28.00 2.17 -5.42
C VAL A 260 27.97 0.64 -5.41
N THR A 261 27.06 0.04 -4.63
CA THR A 261 26.87 -1.43 -4.62
C THR A 261 26.22 -1.92 -5.92
N PRO A 262 26.48 -3.17 -6.38
CA PRO A 262 25.81 -3.76 -7.54
C PRO A 262 24.28 -3.66 -7.48
N ALA A 263 23.67 -3.98 -6.33
CA ALA A 263 22.24 -3.79 -6.08
C ALA A 263 21.77 -2.35 -6.33
N ALA A 264 22.52 -1.35 -5.87
CA ALA A 264 22.18 0.06 -6.07
C ALA A 264 22.22 0.45 -7.56
N ALA A 265 23.18 -0.08 -8.33
CA ALA A 265 23.22 0.12 -9.78
C ALA A 265 22.01 -0.53 -10.47
N ALA A 266 21.68 -1.78 -10.12
CA ALA A 266 20.55 -2.51 -10.69
C ALA A 266 19.20 -1.80 -10.40
N VAL A 267 18.98 -1.38 -9.15
CA VAL A 267 17.76 -0.66 -8.75
C VAL A 267 17.70 0.73 -9.40
N SER A 268 18.83 1.44 -9.50
CA SER A 268 18.90 2.77 -10.14
C SER A 268 18.58 2.70 -11.64
N ALA A 269 19.08 1.68 -12.33
CA ALA A 269 18.74 1.44 -13.74
C ALA A 269 17.25 1.15 -13.92
N ALA A 270 16.69 0.23 -13.13
CA ALA A 270 15.26 -0.11 -13.16
C ALA A 270 14.37 1.11 -12.83
N LEU A 271 14.73 1.88 -11.81
CA LEU A 271 14.04 3.12 -11.43
C LEU A 271 14.05 4.14 -12.57
N THR A 272 15.21 4.35 -13.19
CA THR A 272 15.34 5.30 -14.32
C THR A 272 14.42 4.91 -15.47
N VAL A 273 14.33 3.61 -15.79
CA VAL A 273 13.47 3.12 -16.88
C VAL A 273 12.00 3.37 -16.60
N VAL A 274 11.52 3.11 -15.38
CA VAL A 274 10.11 3.37 -15.04
C VAL A 274 9.80 4.87 -14.96
N GLN A 275 10.71 5.68 -14.43
CA GLN A 275 10.57 7.15 -14.48
C GLN A 275 10.51 7.63 -15.93
N ALA A 276 11.36 7.09 -16.81
CA ALA A 276 11.39 7.43 -18.23
C ALA A 276 10.12 6.97 -18.97
N LEU A 277 9.58 5.79 -18.67
CA LEU A 277 8.30 5.32 -19.24
C LEU A 277 7.15 6.26 -18.88
N THR A 278 7.10 6.70 -17.62
CA THR A 278 6.10 7.65 -17.11
C THR A 278 6.19 8.99 -17.85
N VAL A 279 7.41 9.53 -18.02
CA VAL A 279 7.66 10.79 -18.75
C VAL A 279 7.43 10.64 -20.26
N ALA A 280 7.69 9.46 -20.81
CA ALA A 280 7.53 9.20 -22.24
C ALA A 280 6.05 9.10 -22.65
N GLY A 281 5.14 8.83 -21.71
CA GLY A 281 3.72 8.64 -21.99
C GLY A 281 3.45 7.41 -22.88
N VAL A 282 4.37 6.44 -22.87
CA VAL A 282 4.26 5.22 -23.66
C VAL A 282 3.17 4.35 -23.05
N GLY A 283 2.24 3.88 -23.89
CA GLY A 283 1.16 3.00 -23.45
C GLY A 283 1.64 1.60 -23.03
N GLY A 284 0.69 0.73 -22.68
CA GLY A 284 0.96 -0.67 -22.39
C GLY A 284 1.52 -0.93 -20.99
N ARG A 285 1.50 -2.20 -20.57
CA ARG A 285 1.98 -2.61 -19.25
C ARG A 285 3.43 -3.10 -19.30
N VAL A 286 4.23 -2.71 -18.32
CA VAL A 286 5.63 -3.14 -18.17
C VAL A 286 5.76 -4.44 -17.39
N TRP A 287 6.51 -5.37 -17.95
CA TRP A 287 6.89 -6.64 -17.34
C TRP A 287 8.41 -6.69 -17.16
N TRP A 288 8.86 -6.89 -15.93
CA TRP A 288 10.29 -7.00 -15.60
C TRP A 288 10.71 -8.45 -15.46
N LEU A 289 11.75 -8.83 -16.23
CA LEU A 289 12.37 -10.14 -16.12
C LEU A 289 13.59 -10.10 -15.21
N THR A 290 13.65 -11.05 -14.28
CA THR A 290 14.85 -11.37 -13.50
C THR A 290 15.22 -12.83 -13.69
N SER A 291 16.44 -13.18 -13.29
CA SER A 291 16.87 -14.58 -13.23
C SER A 291 17.49 -14.89 -11.88
N GLY A 292 17.04 -15.95 -11.22
CA GLY A 292 17.55 -16.41 -9.93
C GLY A 292 17.31 -15.44 -8.78
N ALA A 293 16.37 -14.51 -8.91
CA ALA A 293 16.08 -13.48 -7.91
C ALA A 293 15.17 -13.99 -6.77
N VAL A 294 14.49 -15.13 -6.99
CA VAL A 294 13.57 -15.72 -6.03
C VAL A 294 13.78 -17.23 -5.97
N ALA A 295 13.42 -17.83 -4.83
CA ALA A 295 13.38 -19.29 -4.66
C ALA A 295 11.92 -19.73 -4.49
N VAL A 296 11.44 -20.66 -5.32
CA VAL A 296 10.06 -21.16 -5.26
C VAL A 296 9.87 -22.29 -4.25
N GLY A 297 10.96 -22.87 -3.75
CA GLY A 297 10.94 -23.93 -2.74
C GLY A 297 12.30 -24.16 -2.10
N GLY A 298 12.35 -25.00 -1.07
CA GLY A 298 13.55 -25.21 -0.24
C GLY A 298 14.73 -25.91 -0.93
N SER A 299 14.54 -26.44 -2.13
CA SER A 299 15.62 -27.02 -2.96
C SER A 299 16.30 -26.00 -3.88
N GLU A 300 15.77 -24.79 -3.96
CA GLU A 300 16.29 -23.71 -4.81
C GLU A 300 17.03 -22.67 -3.95
N ALA A 301 18.07 -22.07 -4.53
CA ALA A 301 18.81 -20.97 -3.94
C ALA A 301 18.48 -19.66 -4.66
N VAL A 302 18.50 -18.55 -3.92
CA VAL A 302 18.57 -17.22 -4.55
C VAL A 302 20.00 -17.01 -5.01
N GLU A 303 20.21 -17.04 -6.33
CA GLU A 303 21.52 -16.88 -6.98
C GLU A 303 21.83 -15.41 -7.28
N ASN A 304 20.79 -14.59 -7.52
CA ASN A 304 20.90 -13.19 -7.87
C ASN A 304 20.18 -12.31 -6.84
N VAL A 305 20.88 -11.97 -5.77
CA VAL A 305 20.32 -11.14 -4.68
C VAL A 305 20.02 -9.71 -5.15
N ASP A 306 20.78 -9.18 -6.12
CA ASP A 306 20.51 -7.86 -6.71
C ASP A 306 19.14 -7.83 -7.42
N GLY A 307 18.79 -8.93 -8.08
CA GLY A 307 17.46 -9.13 -8.65
C GLY A 307 16.36 -9.07 -7.59
N ALA A 308 16.59 -9.60 -6.39
CA ALA A 308 15.62 -9.50 -5.29
C ALA A 308 15.36 -8.02 -4.89
N ALA A 309 16.36 -7.15 -5.00
CA ALA A 309 16.18 -5.72 -4.78
C ALA A 309 15.25 -5.09 -5.83
N VAL A 310 15.41 -5.47 -7.10
CA VAL A 310 14.53 -5.03 -8.21
C VAL A 310 13.08 -5.48 -7.98
N TRP A 311 12.87 -6.67 -7.41
CA TRP A 311 11.53 -7.12 -7.00
C TRP A 311 10.90 -6.22 -5.93
N GLY A 312 11.70 -5.74 -4.97
CA GLY A 312 11.25 -4.77 -3.96
C GLY A 312 10.80 -3.45 -4.60
N LEU A 313 11.57 -2.93 -5.55
CA LEU A 313 11.20 -1.75 -6.34
C LEU A 313 9.91 -2.00 -7.14
N GLY A 314 9.83 -3.10 -7.90
CA GLY A 314 8.68 -3.40 -8.76
C GLY A 314 7.35 -3.50 -8.01
N ARG A 315 7.36 -4.00 -6.77
CA ARG A 315 6.17 -3.98 -5.90
C ARG A 315 5.70 -2.55 -5.58
N VAL A 316 6.62 -1.60 -5.41
CA VAL A 316 6.28 -0.18 -5.20
C VAL A 316 5.75 0.45 -6.49
N VAL A 317 6.38 0.13 -7.63
CA VAL A 317 5.87 0.58 -8.95
C VAL A 317 4.44 0.12 -9.18
N GLY A 318 4.11 -1.12 -8.83
CA GLY A 318 2.74 -1.63 -8.94
C GLY A 318 1.70 -0.94 -8.06
N LEU A 319 2.12 -0.24 -7.00
CA LEU A 319 1.26 0.55 -6.11
C LEU A 319 1.14 2.00 -6.55
N GLU A 320 2.23 2.59 -7.06
CA GLU A 320 2.25 4.01 -7.46
C GLU A 320 1.81 4.24 -8.90
N GLU A 321 2.11 3.30 -9.81
CA GLU A 321 1.81 3.38 -11.25
C GLU A 321 1.01 2.13 -11.74
N PRO A 322 -0.18 1.86 -11.17
CA PRO A 322 -0.94 0.63 -11.43
C PRO A 322 -1.40 0.49 -12.89
N GLY A 323 -1.53 1.60 -13.62
CA GLY A 323 -1.87 1.61 -15.05
C GLY A 323 -0.72 1.17 -15.95
N LEU A 324 0.52 1.55 -15.59
CA LEU A 324 1.74 1.21 -16.32
C LEU A 324 2.23 -0.21 -15.97
N TRP A 325 1.90 -0.72 -14.79
CA TRP A 325 2.52 -1.92 -14.27
C TRP A 325 1.85 -3.23 -14.73
N GLY A 326 2.66 -4.15 -15.26
CA GLY A 326 2.27 -5.52 -15.61
C GLY A 326 2.64 -6.50 -14.51
N GLY A 327 3.93 -6.68 -14.25
CA GLY A 327 4.42 -7.58 -13.21
C GLY A 327 5.91 -7.89 -13.25
N LEU A 328 6.34 -8.74 -12.34
CA LEU A 328 7.67 -9.32 -12.21
C LEU A 328 7.63 -10.80 -12.59
N VAL A 329 8.58 -11.25 -13.41
CA VAL A 329 8.73 -12.66 -13.77
C VAL A 329 10.18 -13.09 -13.59
N ASP A 330 10.40 -14.08 -12.74
CA ASP A 330 11.72 -14.69 -12.57
C ASP A 330 11.85 -15.95 -13.44
N VAL A 331 12.90 -16.02 -14.25
CA VAL A 331 13.18 -17.14 -15.16
C VAL A 331 14.44 -17.90 -14.70
N PRO A 332 14.68 -19.16 -15.12
CA PRO A 332 15.92 -19.84 -14.80
C PRO A 332 17.12 -19.21 -15.53
N GLY A 333 18.32 -19.32 -14.96
CA GLY A 333 19.55 -18.78 -15.55
C GLY A 333 19.92 -19.38 -16.91
N VAL A 334 19.53 -20.63 -17.15
CA VAL A 334 19.60 -21.26 -18.48
C VAL A 334 18.19 -21.32 -19.05
N ALA A 335 17.93 -20.46 -20.04
CA ALA A 335 16.62 -20.34 -20.64
C ALA A 335 16.52 -21.09 -21.98
N GLU A 336 15.76 -22.19 -21.97
CA GLU A 336 15.40 -22.94 -23.18
C GLU A 336 14.08 -22.44 -23.78
N GLY A 337 13.69 -22.94 -24.96
CA GLY A 337 12.48 -22.52 -25.67
C GLY A 337 11.19 -22.55 -24.84
N TRP A 338 11.04 -23.55 -23.96
CA TRP A 338 9.85 -23.70 -23.11
C TRP A 338 9.68 -22.55 -22.10
N VAL A 339 10.76 -21.87 -21.70
CA VAL A 339 10.72 -20.73 -20.77
C VAL A 339 9.91 -19.61 -21.40
N TRP A 340 10.21 -19.32 -22.67
CA TRP A 340 9.61 -18.22 -23.40
C TRP A 340 8.15 -18.49 -23.77
N ASP A 341 7.81 -19.76 -24.03
CA ASP A 341 6.42 -20.19 -24.21
C ASP A 341 5.57 -19.98 -22.94
N ARG A 342 6.13 -20.34 -21.77
CA ARG A 342 5.46 -20.11 -20.49
C ARG A 342 5.36 -18.63 -20.16
N LEU A 343 6.42 -17.87 -20.41
CA LEU A 343 6.41 -16.41 -20.27
C LEU A 343 5.27 -15.80 -21.08
N CYS A 344 5.14 -16.16 -22.37
CA CYS A 344 4.06 -15.64 -23.19
C CYS A 344 2.67 -16.00 -22.63
N GLY A 345 2.51 -17.20 -22.05
CA GLY A 345 1.29 -17.58 -21.33
C GLY A 345 1.00 -16.69 -20.12
N VAL A 346 2.03 -16.27 -19.38
CA VAL A 346 1.90 -15.30 -18.26
C VAL A 346 1.43 -13.96 -18.79
N LEU A 347 2.09 -13.45 -19.85
CA LEU A 347 1.78 -12.15 -20.47
C LEU A 347 0.35 -12.09 -21.02
N VAL A 348 -0.13 -13.17 -21.64
CA VAL A 348 -1.51 -13.31 -22.13
C VAL A 348 -2.51 -13.35 -20.97
N GLY A 349 -2.21 -14.09 -19.91
CA GLY A 349 -3.11 -14.27 -18.78
C GLY A 349 -3.33 -12.98 -17.98
N GLY A 350 -2.26 -12.21 -17.74
CA GLY A 350 -2.31 -10.87 -17.13
C GLY A 350 -2.87 -10.77 -15.70
N ALA A 351 -3.37 -11.87 -15.12
CA ALA A 351 -4.00 -11.90 -13.81
C ALA A 351 -2.99 -11.92 -12.65
N GLU A 352 -1.81 -12.47 -12.88
CA GLU A 352 -0.76 -12.69 -11.89
C GLU A 352 0.42 -11.78 -12.19
N ASP A 353 0.96 -11.09 -11.18
CA ASP A 353 1.98 -10.06 -11.37
C ASP A 353 3.31 -10.33 -10.67
N GLN A 354 3.40 -11.46 -9.97
CA GLN A 354 4.59 -11.89 -9.24
C GLN A 354 4.77 -13.39 -9.50
N VAL A 355 5.55 -13.69 -10.52
CA VAL A 355 5.59 -15.00 -11.16
C VAL A 355 7.02 -15.54 -11.22
N ALA A 356 7.18 -16.85 -11.06
CA ALA A 356 8.42 -17.56 -11.30
C ALA A 356 8.17 -18.69 -12.30
N VAL A 357 8.92 -18.70 -13.40
CA VAL A 357 8.87 -19.73 -14.44
C VAL A 357 9.99 -20.73 -14.14
N ARG A 358 9.65 -22.01 -14.03
CA ARG A 358 10.60 -23.12 -13.81
C ARG A 358 10.26 -24.27 -14.72
N SER A 359 11.14 -25.26 -14.86
CA SER A 359 10.91 -26.43 -15.73
C SER A 359 9.69 -27.25 -15.29
N SER A 360 9.43 -27.28 -13.98
CA SER A 360 8.27 -27.94 -13.36
C SER A 360 6.93 -27.21 -13.55
N GLY A 361 6.94 -25.94 -13.97
CA GLY A 361 5.71 -25.18 -14.19
C GLY A 361 5.86 -23.69 -13.92
N VAL A 362 4.72 -23.01 -13.80
CA VAL A 362 4.66 -21.60 -13.43
C VAL A 362 4.18 -21.48 -11.99
N PHE A 363 4.88 -20.67 -11.23
CA PHE A 363 4.64 -20.44 -9.81
C PHE A 363 4.25 -18.99 -9.57
N VAL A 364 3.28 -18.77 -8.69
CA VAL A 364 2.75 -17.45 -8.35
C VAL A 364 2.93 -17.20 -6.85
N ARG A 365 3.25 -15.95 -6.51
CA ARG A 365 3.56 -15.55 -5.15
C ARG A 365 2.30 -15.33 -4.31
N ARG A 366 2.27 -15.86 -3.09
CA ARG A 366 1.17 -15.72 -2.13
C ARG A 366 1.69 -15.41 -0.74
N LEU A 367 0.92 -14.64 0.01
CA LEU A 367 1.12 -14.45 1.44
C LEU A 367 0.18 -15.39 2.18
N VAL A 368 0.71 -16.11 3.17
CA VAL A 368 -0.06 -17.03 4.02
C VAL A 368 0.32 -16.84 5.48
N ARG A 369 -0.57 -17.26 6.40
CA ARG A 369 -0.25 -17.42 7.82
C ARG A 369 0.96 -18.38 7.97
N ALA A 370 1.89 -18.04 8.86
CA ALA A 370 3.03 -18.89 9.15
C ALA A 370 2.72 -19.79 10.35
N ASP A 371 2.64 -21.10 10.11
CA ASP A 371 2.41 -22.08 11.18
C ASP A 371 3.62 -22.16 12.12
N VAL A 372 3.31 -22.32 13.41
CA VAL A 372 4.29 -22.65 14.43
C VAL A 372 4.21 -24.15 14.66
N GLY A 373 5.10 -24.90 13.99
CA GLY A 373 5.13 -26.35 14.08
C GLY A 373 5.21 -26.85 15.54
N SER A 374 4.75 -28.08 15.79
CA SER A 374 4.71 -28.72 17.12
C SER A 374 6.10 -28.98 17.76
N GLY A 375 7.18 -28.60 17.07
CA GLY A 375 8.57 -28.80 17.49
C GLY A 375 9.25 -27.57 18.11
N ALA A 376 8.50 -26.51 18.44
CA ALA A 376 9.07 -25.38 19.18
C ALA A 376 9.49 -25.80 20.59
N GLY A 377 10.73 -26.25 20.73
CA GLY A 377 11.29 -26.77 21.97
C GLY A 377 12.66 -26.18 22.24
N THR A 378 12.82 -25.67 23.46
CA THR A 378 13.94 -24.92 24.05
C THR A 378 13.99 -23.44 23.63
N GLY A 379 13.98 -22.56 24.63
CA GLY A 379 14.04 -21.11 24.42
C GLY A 379 15.34 -20.66 23.76
N VAL A 380 15.31 -19.51 23.11
CA VAL A 380 16.50 -18.93 22.45
C VAL A 380 17.61 -18.71 23.47
N ARG A 381 18.83 -19.11 23.12
CA ARG A 381 20.04 -18.77 23.87
C ARG A 381 21.09 -18.22 22.92
N LEU A 382 21.63 -17.05 23.25
CA LEU A 382 22.74 -16.45 22.51
C LEU A 382 24.00 -16.51 23.39
N SER A 383 25.02 -17.24 22.96
CA SER A 383 26.27 -17.37 23.70
C SER A 383 27.29 -16.28 23.30
N GLY A 384 28.30 -16.03 24.14
CA GLY A 384 29.43 -15.17 23.79
C GLY A 384 29.05 -13.74 23.40
N THR A 385 29.62 -13.24 22.30
CA THR A 385 29.43 -11.84 21.86
C THR A 385 28.32 -11.71 20.81
N VAL A 386 27.37 -10.81 21.07
CA VAL A 386 26.28 -10.42 20.16
C VAL A 386 26.57 -9.05 19.57
N LEU A 387 26.68 -8.99 18.25
CA LEU A 387 26.90 -7.76 17.49
C LEU A 387 25.56 -7.19 17.00
N VAL A 388 25.22 -5.97 17.41
CA VAL A 388 23.97 -5.29 17.00
C VAL A 388 24.31 -4.05 16.19
N THR A 389 24.10 -4.09 14.87
CA THR A 389 24.32 -2.92 14.01
C THR A 389 23.07 -2.07 13.90
N GLY A 390 23.23 -0.74 13.81
CA GLY A 390 22.13 0.17 14.15
C GLY A 390 21.83 0.13 15.66
N GLY A 391 22.79 -0.33 16.47
CA GLY A 391 22.61 -0.70 17.87
C GLY A 391 22.26 0.44 18.80
N THR A 392 22.50 1.68 18.38
CA THR A 392 22.14 2.89 19.15
C THR A 392 20.76 3.43 18.79
N GLY A 393 20.10 2.90 17.74
CA GLY A 393 18.71 3.19 17.45
C GLY A 393 17.76 2.46 18.39
N GLY A 394 16.52 2.92 18.50
CA GLY A 394 15.54 2.37 19.45
C GLY A 394 15.33 0.84 19.31
N LEU A 395 15.25 0.32 18.08
CA LEU A 395 15.16 -1.13 17.82
C LEU A 395 16.41 -1.87 18.29
N GLY A 396 17.60 -1.31 18.03
CA GLY A 396 18.87 -1.91 18.43
C GLY A 396 19.03 -2.00 19.95
N LEU A 397 18.57 -0.98 20.67
CA LEU A 397 18.58 -0.97 22.14
C LEU A 397 17.64 -2.03 22.74
N ARG A 398 16.44 -2.22 22.17
CA ARG A 398 15.53 -3.29 22.61
C ARG A 398 16.09 -4.68 22.32
N VAL A 399 16.79 -4.84 21.19
CA VAL A 399 17.53 -6.08 20.90
C VAL A 399 18.68 -6.29 21.88
N ALA A 400 19.35 -5.23 22.32
CA ALA A 400 20.43 -5.33 23.31
C ALA A 400 19.94 -5.81 24.67
N GLU A 401 18.82 -5.26 25.15
CA GLU A 401 18.14 -5.72 26.37
C GLU A 401 17.73 -7.19 26.25
N TRP A 402 17.08 -7.56 25.15
CA TRP A 402 16.71 -8.95 24.90
C TRP A 402 17.91 -9.90 24.82
N ALA A 403 18.99 -9.51 24.13
CA ALA A 403 20.19 -10.33 24.00
C ALA A 403 20.81 -10.64 25.37
N ALA A 404 20.82 -9.65 26.27
CA ALA A 404 21.26 -9.85 27.65
C ALA A 404 20.37 -10.84 28.41
N GLU A 405 19.05 -10.76 28.25
CA GLU A 405 18.09 -11.68 28.89
C GLU A 405 18.25 -13.13 28.41
N VAL A 406 18.57 -13.36 27.13
CA VAL A 406 18.76 -14.70 26.55
C VAL A 406 20.18 -15.24 26.69
N GLY A 407 21.04 -14.57 27.48
CA GLY A 407 22.32 -15.11 27.94
C GLY A 407 23.57 -14.59 27.23
N ALA A 408 23.48 -13.49 26.47
CA ALA A 408 24.67 -12.86 25.88
C ALA A 408 25.67 -12.44 26.97
N GLU A 409 26.95 -12.73 26.76
CA GLU A 409 28.02 -12.35 27.70
C GLU A 409 28.57 -10.95 27.39
N HIS A 410 28.47 -10.55 26.12
CA HIS A 410 28.93 -9.26 25.62
C HIS A 410 28.03 -8.78 24.49
N VAL A 411 27.46 -7.58 24.62
CA VAL A 411 26.70 -6.92 23.56
C VAL A 411 27.52 -5.77 22.97
N VAL A 412 27.74 -5.80 21.66
CA VAL A 412 28.48 -4.75 20.93
C VAL A 412 27.51 -3.99 20.04
N LEU A 413 27.20 -2.75 20.44
CA LEU A 413 26.33 -1.83 19.71
C LEU A 413 27.14 -1.05 18.70
N VAL A 414 26.88 -1.26 17.42
CA VAL A 414 27.59 -0.60 16.32
C VAL A 414 26.68 0.42 15.64
N SER A 415 27.17 1.64 15.50
CA SER A 415 26.54 2.68 14.68
C SER A 415 27.58 3.69 14.21
N ARG A 416 27.28 4.49 13.19
CA ARG A 416 28.20 5.55 12.71
C ARG A 416 28.57 6.55 13.80
N ARG A 417 27.65 6.85 14.72
CA ARG A 417 27.83 7.86 15.77
C ARG A 417 28.38 7.29 17.08
N GLY A 418 28.42 5.97 17.26
CA GLY A 418 28.85 5.37 18.53
C GLY A 418 28.05 5.93 19.72
N GLU A 419 28.73 6.25 20.83
CA GLU A 419 28.09 6.79 22.04
C GLU A 419 27.36 8.12 21.80
N ASP A 420 27.85 8.96 20.89
CA ASP A 420 27.20 10.24 20.54
C ASP A 420 25.80 10.04 19.93
N GLY A 421 25.50 8.83 19.45
CA GLY A 421 24.21 8.47 18.85
C GLY A 421 23.13 7.99 19.81
N LEU A 422 23.44 7.76 21.10
CA LEU A 422 22.52 7.13 22.06
C LEU A 422 21.37 8.04 22.51
N GLY A 423 21.57 9.36 22.48
CA GLY A 423 20.65 10.30 23.16
C GLY A 423 20.53 10.03 24.67
N THR A 424 19.65 10.75 25.35
CA THR A 424 19.49 10.63 26.81
C THR A 424 18.90 9.27 27.21
N ASP A 425 17.85 8.82 26.52
CA ASP A 425 17.17 7.57 26.85
C ASP A 425 18.04 6.34 26.56
N GLY A 426 18.75 6.34 25.42
CA GLY A 426 19.64 5.24 25.06
C GLY A 426 20.86 5.15 25.98
N ALA A 427 21.39 6.28 26.46
CA ALA A 427 22.45 6.28 27.47
C ALA A 427 21.96 5.62 28.77
N GLY A 428 20.72 5.90 29.19
CA GLY A 428 20.09 5.25 30.33
C GLY A 428 19.93 3.73 30.16
N VAL A 429 19.57 3.25 28.96
CA VAL A 429 19.50 1.82 28.64
C VAL A 429 20.88 1.17 28.75
N VAL A 430 21.89 1.76 28.10
CA VAL A 430 23.26 1.22 28.11
C VAL A 430 23.82 1.15 29.53
N GLU A 431 23.56 2.16 30.36
CA GLU A 431 24.03 2.16 31.75
C GLU A 431 23.34 1.07 32.59
N ARG A 432 22.03 0.85 32.42
CA ARG A 432 21.33 -0.27 33.07
C ARG A 432 21.92 -1.62 32.65
N LEU A 433 22.24 -1.80 31.37
CA LEU A 433 22.86 -3.03 30.88
C LEU A 433 24.28 -3.21 31.41
N ARG A 434 25.09 -2.14 31.49
CA ARG A 434 26.43 -2.17 32.11
C ARG A 434 26.39 -2.48 33.60
N GLY A 435 25.30 -2.11 34.30
CA GLY A 435 25.05 -2.48 35.69
C GLY A 435 24.61 -3.94 35.89
N SER A 436 24.37 -4.69 34.81
CA SER A 436 24.04 -6.12 34.84
C SER A 436 25.31 -6.99 34.71
N SER A 437 25.15 -8.32 34.61
CA SER A 437 26.26 -9.25 34.36
C SER A 437 26.82 -9.21 32.94
N VAL A 438 26.21 -8.45 32.02
CA VAL A 438 26.56 -8.41 30.60
C VAL A 438 27.51 -7.25 30.29
N ARG A 439 28.59 -7.53 29.56
CA ARG A 439 29.48 -6.46 29.07
C ARG A 439 28.80 -5.73 27.92
N VAL A 440 28.92 -4.40 27.86
CA VAL A 440 28.38 -3.60 26.74
C VAL A 440 29.44 -2.68 26.17
N SER A 441 29.67 -2.77 24.86
CA SER A 441 30.54 -1.86 24.11
C SER A 441 29.73 -1.11 23.07
N VAL A 442 29.93 0.20 22.99
CA VAL A 442 29.30 1.04 21.97
C VAL A 442 30.40 1.55 21.05
N VAL A 443 30.31 1.22 19.77
CA VAL A 443 31.40 1.43 18.80
C VAL A 443 30.91 2.30 17.66
N ALA A 444 31.65 3.38 17.39
CA ALA A 444 31.50 4.18 16.19
C ALA A 444 32.13 3.44 14.99
N CYS A 445 31.29 2.93 14.09
CA CYS A 445 31.73 2.26 12.86
C CYS A 445 30.62 2.29 11.80
N ASP A 446 30.98 2.55 10.54
CA ASP A 446 30.08 2.34 9.40
C ASP A 446 30.11 0.86 9.02
N VAL A 447 28.96 0.19 9.15
CA VAL A 447 28.82 -1.23 8.83
C VAL A 447 29.08 -1.53 7.34
N ALA A 448 28.89 -0.55 6.45
CA ALA A 448 29.19 -0.69 5.03
C ALA A 448 30.69 -0.48 4.70
N ASP A 449 31.51 -0.08 5.68
CA ASP A 449 32.97 -0.06 5.55
C ASP A 449 33.56 -1.42 5.93
N ARG A 450 33.91 -2.21 4.91
CA ARG A 450 34.50 -3.54 5.08
C ARG A 450 35.78 -3.51 5.92
N ALA A 451 36.65 -2.54 5.71
CA ALA A 451 37.94 -2.49 6.40
C ALA A 451 37.75 -2.15 7.88
N ALA A 452 36.89 -1.17 8.18
CA ALA A 452 36.55 -0.81 9.55
C ALA A 452 35.86 -1.99 10.29
N MET A 453 34.92 -2.67 9.65
CA MET A 453 34.26 -3.84 10.21
C MET A 453 35.22 -5.01 10.44
N ALA A 454 36.13 -5.29 9.50
CA ALA A 454 37.15 -6.32 9.67
C ALA A 454 38.10 -6.00 10.83
N ALA A 455 38.49 -4.73 10.99
CA ALA A 455 39.32 -4.28 12.11
C ALA A 455 38.60 -4.44 13.45
N LEU A 456 37.31 -4.09 13.52
CA LEU A 456 36.47 -4.28 14.71
C LEU A 456 36.38 -5.77 15.10
N LEU A 457 36.03 -6.64 14.15
CA LEU A 457 35.91 -8.08 14.39
C LEU A 457 37.25 -8.70 14.82
N THR A 458 38.36 -8.29 14.20
CA THR A 458 39.70 -8.74 14.57
C THR A 458 40.08 -8.28 15.97
N GLY A 459 39.75 -7.03 16.33
CA GLY A 459 40.00 -6.48 17.66
C GLY A 459 39.20 -7.17 18.76
N LEU A 460 37.95 -7.56 18.48
CA LEU A 460 37.13 -8.38 19.38
C LEU A 460 37.73 -9.77 19.57
N ALA A 461 38.06 -10.46 18.47
CA ALA A 461 38.69 -11.78 18.52
C ALA A 461 40.02 -11.78 19.29
N GLY A 462 40.84 -10.73 19.13
CA GLY A 462 42.11 -10.57 19.85
C GLY A 462 41.96 -10.42 21.37
N ARG A 463 40.79 -9.99 21.86
CA ARG A 463 40.45 -9.94 23.29
C ARG A 463 39.78 -11.21 23.81
N GLY A 464 39.54 -12.19 22.94
CA GLY A 464 38.77 -13.39 23.26
C GLY A 464 37.25 -13.24 23.09
N ASP A 465 36.77 -12.07 22.63
CA ASP A 465 35.37 -11.76 22.40
C ASP A 465 34.92 -12.30 21.03
N ARG A 466 34.65 -13.60 20.94
CA ARG A 466 34.20 -14.22 19.67
C ARG A 466 32.74 -13.86 19.41
N VAL A 467 32.48 -13.24 18.25
CA VAL A 467 31.11 -12.98 17.78
C VAL A 467 30.42 -14.29 17.45
N ARG A 468 29.29 -14.54 18.13
CA ARG A 468 28.45 -15.73 18.00
C ARG A 468 27.06 -15.40 17.49
N ALA A 469 26.62 -14.15 17.60
CA ALA A 469 25.37 -13.73 16.97
C ALA A 469 25.47 -12.32 16.39
N VAL A 470 24.70 -12.09 15.32
CA VAL A 470 24.56 -10.77 14.70
C VAL A 470 23.08 -10.44 14.56
N VAL A 471 22.74 -9.19 14.89
CA VAL A 471 21.45 -8.59 14.54
C VAL A 471 21.70 -7.32 13.73
N HIS A 472 21.39 -7.39 12.44
CA HIS A 472 21.50 -6.26 11.52
C HIS A 472 20.21 -5.46 11.50
N ALA A 473 20.15 -4.42 12.35
CA ALA A 473 19.05 -3.46 12.44
C ALA A 473 19.41 -2.08 11.84
N ALA A 474 20.53 -1.97 11.13
CA ALA A 474 20.92 -0.73 10.47
C ALA A 474 20.04 -0.48 9.24
N GLY A 475 19.54 0.74 9.11
CA GLY A 475 18.75 1.17 7.98
C GLY A 475 18.26 2.59 8.16
N VAL A 476 17.79 3.18 7.08
CA VAL A 476 17.12 4.48 7.05
C VAL A 476 15.82 4.32 6.27
N ALA A 477 14.74 4.94 6.76
CA ALA A 477 13.50 5.01 6.00
C ALA A 477 13.62 6.06 4.90
N GLN A 478 12.94 5.81 3.80
CA GLN A 478 12.80 6.71 2.67
C GLN A 478 11.31 6.88 2.41
N MET A 479 10.90 8.13 2.13
CA MET A 479 9.52 8.52 1.86
C MET A 479 9.51 9.59 0.76
N SER A 480 9.72 9.17 -0.49
CA SER A 480 9.69 10.04 -1.66
C SER A 480 8.91 9.36 -2.79
N PRO A 481 7.98 10.07 -3.46
CA PRO A 481 7.24 9.52 -4.59
C PRO A 481 8.18 9.00 -5.69
N LEU A 482 7.77 7.95 -6.39
CA LEU A 482 8.59 7.25 -7.39
C LEU A 482 9.20 8.18 -8.45
N GLY A 483 8.47 9.20 -8.88
CA GLY A 483 8.93 10.18 -9.88
C GLY A 483 10.03 11.14 -9.38
N GLU A 484 10.15 11.30 -8.06
CA GLU A 484 11.07 12.24 -7.41
C GLU A 484 12.32 11.57 -6.83
N VAL A 485 12.31 10.23 -6.68
CA VAL A 485 13.45 9.49 -6.13
C VAL A 485 14.70 9.74 -6.97
N GLY A 486 15.73 10.28 -6.30
CA GLY A 486 17.05 10.55 -6.86
C GLY A 486 18.03 9.37 -6.75
N LYS A 487 19.12 9.41 -7.51
CA LYS A 487 20.15 8.35 -7.50
C LYS A 487 20.94 8.37 -6.19
N GLU A 488 21.28 9.56 -5.68
CA GLU A 488 22.02 9.76 -4.44
C GLU A 488 21.21 9.27 -3.24
N GLU A 489 19.94 9.69 -3.15
CA GLU A 489 18.99 9.25 -2.12
C GLU A 489 18.87 7.71 -2.10
N LEU A 490 18.68 7.09 -3.27
CA LEU A 490 18.62 5.64 -3.40
C LEU A 490 19.92 4.96 -2.92
N GLY A 491 21.07 5.49 -3.33
CA GLY A 491 22.38 4.99 -2.92
C GLY A 491 22.57 5.02 -1.40
N GLU A 492 22.18 6.12 -0.75
CA GLU A 492 22.25 6.27 0.70
C GLU A 492 21.36 5.26 1.44
N VAL A 493 20.12 5.10 0.97
CA VAL A 493 19.13 4.19 1.58
C VAL A 493 19.58 2.74 1.48
N LEU A 494 20.12 2.34 0.33
CA LEU A 494 20.63 0.99 0.13
C LEU A 494 21.93 0.76 0.88
N ARG A 495 22.86 1.73 0.93
CA ARG A 495 24.20 1.56 1.52
C ARG A 495 24.15 0.99 2.94
N ALA A 496 23.36 1.58 3.83
CA ALA A 496 23.34 1.19 5.24
C ALA A 496 22.85 -0.25 5.45
N LYS A 497 21.85 -0.66 4.66
CA LYS A 497 21.15 -1.93 4.81
C LYS A 497 21.75 -3.04 3.94
N VAL A 498 21.85 -2.79 2.64
CA VAL A 498 22.44 -3.70 1.66
C VAL A 498 23.94 -3.83 1.90
N GLY A 499 24.67 -2.71 1.89
CA GLY A 499 26.12 -2.71 2.06
C GLY A 499 26.54 -3.32 3.40
N GLY A 500 25.84 -2.95 4.48
CA GLY A 500 26.07 -3.52 5.81
C GLY A 500 25.85 -5.03 5.86
N ALA A 501 24.73 -5.52 5.33
CA ALA A 501 24.43 -6.96 5.33
C ALA A 501 25.43 -7.77 4.49
N VAL A 502 25.87 -7.26 3.32
CA VAL A 502 26.89 -7.90 2.48
C VAL A 502 28.23 -8.01 3.22
N VAL A 503 28.70 -6.90 3.83
CA VAL A 503 29.96 -6.90 4.59
C VAL A 503 29.90 -7.92 5.74
N LEU A 504 28.79 -7.97 6.47
CA LEU A 504 28.60 -8.93 7.56
C LEU A 504 28.55 -10.38 7.05
N ASP A 505 27.84 -10.65 5.95
CA ASP A 505 27.74 -11.99 5.37
C ASP A 505 29.11 -12.54 4.98
N GLU A 506 29.91 -11.71 4.29
CA GLU A 506 31.24 -12.06 3.80
C GLU A 506 32.25 -12.27 4.93
N LEU A 507 32.32 -11.34 5.89
CA LEU A 507 33.30 -11.41 6.99
C LEU A 507 32.99 -12.52 8.01
N LEU A 508 31.72 -12.95 8.10
CA LEU A 508 31.26 -13.97 9.05
C LEU A 508 30.82 -15.27 8.37
N ALA A 509 31.17 -15.48 7.10
CA ALA A 509 30.86 -16.73 6.39
C ALA A 509 31.52 -17.96 7.03
N GLY A 510 32.72 -17.79 7.62
CA GLY A 510 33.47 -18.86 8.29
C GLY A 510 33.30 -18.90 9.81
N ALA A 511 32.44 -18.06 10.39
CA ALA A 511 32.22 -18.02 11.84
C ALA A 511 31.13 -19.01 12.27
N GLU A 512 31.37 -19.71 13.38
CA GLU A 512 30.33 -20.51 14.05
C GLU A 512 29.36 -19.57 14.76
N LEU A 513 28.23 -19.26 14.13
CA LEU A 513 27.21 -18.39 14.67
C LEU A 513 26.01 -19.18 15.22
N ASP A 514 25.52 -18.77 16.38
CA ASP A 514 24.24 -19.16 16.94
C ASP A 514 23.08 -18.53 16.14
N ALA A 515 23.26 -17.28 15.70
CA ALA A 515 22.26 -16.55 14.91
C ALA A 515 22.86 -15.49 13.98
N PHE A 516 22.30 -15.35 12.79
CA PHE A 516 22.53 -14.23 11.88
C PHE A 516 21.17 -13.66 11.49
N VAL A 517 20.78 -12.56 12.12
CA VAL A 517 19.45 -11.97 11.95
C VAL A 517 19.56 -10.68 11.17
N VAL A 518 18.70 -10.51 10.16
CA VAL A 518 18.53 -9.23 9.47
C VAL A 518 17.11 -8.72 9.66
N PHE A 519 16.98 -7.46 10.06
CA PHE A 519 15.67 -6.81 10.16
C PHE A 519 15.28 -6.30 8.77
N SER A 520 14.30 -6.96 8.15
CA SER A 520 13.61 -6.50 6.96
C SER A 520 12.34 -5.70 7.35
N SER A 521 11.44 -5.47 6.40
CA SER A 521 10.18 -4.75 6.56
C SER A 521 9.14 -5.29 5.59
N ILE A 522 7.87 -5.21 5.99
CA ILE A 522 6.72 -5.46 5.12
C ILE A 522 6.76 -4.71 3.78
N ALA A 523 7.42 -3.54 3.72
CA ALA A 523 7.64 -2.79 2.49
C ALA A 523 8.44 -3.60 1.45
N GLY A 524 9.41 -4.41 1.90
CA GLY A 524 10.14 -5.35 1.04
C GLY A 524 9.30 -6.55 0.60
N VAL A 525 8.22 -6.88 1.32
CA VAL A 525 7.43 -8.10 1.09
C VAL A 525 6.25 -7.85 0.16
N TRP A 526 5.43 -6.83 0.41
CA TRP A 526 4.26 -6.51 -0.42
C TRP A 526 4.29 -5.12 -1.05
N GLY A 527 5.28 -4.29 -0.70
CA GLY A 527 5.42 -2.94 -1.24
C GLY A 527 4.79 -1.87 -0.35
N SER A 528 5.30 -0.65 -0.44
CA SER A 528 4.74 0.52 0.23
C SER A 528 5.00 1.75 -0.64
N ALA A 529 3.94 2.48 -0.99
CA ALA A 529 4.04 3.67 -1.83
C ALA A 529 4.91 4.74 -1.13
N GLY A 530 5.79 5.39 -1.90
CA GLY A 530 6.78 6.35 -1.44
C GLY A 530 8.08 5.70 -0.94
N GLN A 531 8.18 4.37 -0.92
CA GLN A 531 9.28 3.65 -0.28
C GLN A 531 10.09 2.79 -1.25
N ALA A 532 10.31 3.28 -2.47
CA ALA A 532 10.99 2.52 -3.54
C ALA A 532 12.36 1.96 -3.13
N GLY A 533 13.26 2.82 -2.62
CA GLY A 533 14.60 2.41 -2.18
C GLY A 533 14.58 1.56 -0.92
N TYR A 534 13.67 1.89 0.00
CA TYR A 534 13.50 1.13 1.24
C TYR A 534 12.98 -0.29 0.96
N ALA A 535 11.95 -0.44 0.12
CA ALA A 535 11.43 -1.74 -0.31
C ALA A 535 12.48 -2.57 -1.03
N ALA A 536 13.26 -1.96 -1.93
CA ALA A 536 14.37 -2.62 -2.61
C ALA A 536 15.44 -3.14 -1.63
N GLY A 537 15.87 -2.31 -0.68
CA GLY A 537 16.87 -2.73 0.32
C GLY A 537 16.38 -3.84 1.24
N ASN A 538 15.09 -3.83 1.62
CA ASN A 538 14.47 -4.89 2.41
C ASN A 538 14.36 -6.22 1.64
N ALA A 539 13.93 -6.17 0.37
CA ALA A 539 13.85 -7.34 -0.48
C ALA A 539 15.24 -7.94 -0.76
N PHE A 540 16.27 -7.11 -0.93
CA PHE A 540 17.66 -7.54 -1.06
C PHE A 540 18.10 -8.38 0.15
N VAL A 541 17.91 -7.88 1.38
CA VAL A 541 18.40 -8.59 2.56
C VAL A 541 17.64 -9.88 2.84
N GLU A 542 16.37 -9.98 2.44
CA GLU A 542 15.63 -11.24 2.42
C GLU A 542 16.26 -12.25 1.44
N GLY A 543 16.59 -11.81 0.22
CA GLY A 543 17.30 -12.62 -0.77
C GLY A 543 18.68 -13.06 -0.28
N LEU A 544 19.42 -12.16 0.41
CA LEU A 544 20.74 -12.46 0.98
C LEU A 544 20.65 -13.56 2.04
N VAL A 545 19.67 -13.48 2.94
CA VAL A 545 19.45 -14.51 3.96
C VAL A 545 19.06 -15.85 3.32
N ALA A 546 18.19 -15.84 2.30
CA ALA A 546 17.86 -17.06 1.56
C ALA A 546 19.10 -17.69 0.89
N SER A 547 19.93 -16.86 0.23
CA SER A 547 21.20 -17.28 -0.37
C SER A 547 22.21 -17.80 0.67
N ARG A 548 22.28 -17.15 1.84
CA ARG A 548 23.09 -17.59 2.99
C ARG A 548 22.65 -18.95 3.51
N ARG A 549 21.35 -19.18 3.64
CA ARG A 549 20.80 -20.47 4.08
C ARG A 549 21.05 -21.59 3.07
N ALA A 550 20.98 -21.29 1.77
CA ALA A 550 21.34 -22.24 0.72
C ALA A 550 22.83 -22.66 0.76
N ARG A 551 23.73 -21.80 1.24
CA ARG A 551 25.15 -22.12 1.53
C ARG A 551 25.36 -22.94 2.82
N GLY A 552 24.29 -23.34 3.50
CA GLY A 552 24.35 -24.09 4.76
C GLY A 552 24.68 -23.24 6.00
N LEU A 553 24.68 -21.91 5.86
CA LEU A 553 24.96 -20.98 6.96
C LEU A 553 23.67 -20.59 7.69
N VAL A 554 23.77 -20.26 8.99
CA VAL A 554 22.63 -19.74 9.75
C VAL A 554 22.23 -18.34 9.23
N GLY A 555 20.93 -18.05 9.27
CA GLY A 555 20.35 -16.85 8.67
C GLY A 555 18.85 -16.78 8.86
N THR A 556 18.36 -15.67 9.38
CA THR A 556 16.93 -15.37 9.57
C THR A 556 16.65 -13.92 9.18
N SER A 557 15.68 -13.71 8.30
CA SER A 557 15.14 -12.39 7.97
C SER A 557 13.78 -12.22 8.64
N VAL A 558 13.60 -11.12 9.37
CA VAL A 558 12.30 -10.78 9.96
C VAL A 558 11.80 -9.50 9.31
N ALA A 559 10.74 -9.63 8.51
CA ALA A 559 10.06 -8.51 7.87
C ALA A 559 9.03 -7.90 8.83
N TRP A 560 9.40 -6.80 9.47
CA TRP A 560 8.58 -6.16 10.49
C TRP A 560 7.46 -5.29 9.91
N GLY A 561 6.28 -5.36 10.54
CA GLY A 561 5.29 -4.29 10.53
C GLY A 561 5.73 -3.10 11.39
N PRO A 562 4.90 -2.06 11.55
CA PRO A 562 5.24 -0.89 12.34
C PRO A 562 5.47 -1.25 13.83
N TRP A 563 6.49 -0.67 14.45
CA TRP A 563 6.73 -0.75 15.89
C TRP A 563 6.21 0.52 16.56
N ALA A 564 5.57 0.36 17.72
CA ALA A 564 5.18 1.46 18.58
C ALA A 564 6.39 1.96 19.38
N GLU A 565 6.34 3.22 19.83
CA GLU A 565 7.28 3.87 20.76
C GLU A 565 8.71 4.08 20.23
N VAL A 566 9.23 3.21 19.37
CA VAL A 566 10.60 3.25 18.86
C VAL A 566 10.65 2.92 17.37
N GLY A 567 11.68 3.44 16.69
CA GLY A 567 11.95 3.13 15.28
C GLY A 567 11.34 4.12 14.30
N MET A 568 11.24 3.70 13.04
CA MET A 568 10.93 4.56 11.90
C MET A 568 9.43 4.86 11.71
N ALA A 569 8.56 4.15 12.45
CA ALA A 569 7.11 4.26 12.34
C ALA A 569 6.49 5.08 13.49
N VAL A 570 7.29 5.84 14.24
CA VAL A 570 6.80 6.74 15.30
C VAL A 570 6.36 8.08 14.69
N GLY A 571 5.26 8.64 15.18
CA GLY A 571 4.70 9.91 14.69
C GLY A 571 3.71 9.73 13.52
N ASP A 572 3.59 10.76 12.68
CA ASP A 572 2.56 10.86 11.63
C ASP A 572 2.53 9.66 10.67
N VAL A 573 3.71 9.12 10.33
CA VAL A 573 3.86 7.93 9.49
C VAL A 573 3.15 6.72 10.11
N GLY A 574 3.29 6.53 11.43
CA GLY A 574 2.64 5.43 12.16
C GLY A 574 1.11 5.58 12.19
N GLU A 575 0.61 6.80 12.38
CA GLU A 575 -0.83 7.09 12.36
C GLU A 575 -1.45 6.83 10.98
N GLN A 576 -0.73 7.18 9.91
CA GLN A 576 -1.16 6.88 8.54
C GLN A 576 -1.18 5.38 8.26
N LEU A 577 -0.16 4.64 8.66
CA LEU A 577 -0.13 3.17 8.52
C LEU A 577 -1.26 2.51 9.32
N SER A 578 -1.54 2.98 10.53
CA SER A 578 -2.64 2.50 11.38
C SER A 578 -4.01 2.74 10.72
N ARG A 579 -4.22 3.91 10.10
CA ARG A 579 -5.44 4.20 9.31
C ARG A 579 -5.64 3.22 8.16
N ARG A 580 -4.56 2.74 7.55
CA ARG A 580 -4.56 1.71 6.49
C ARG A 580 -4.62 0.28 7.03
N GLY A 581 -4.76 0.08 8.34
CA GLY A 581 -4.91 -1.24 8.96
C GLY A 581 -3.60 -1.90 9.39
N LEU A 582 -2.46 -1.20 9.38
CA LEU A 582 -1.19 -1.71 9.91
C LEU A 582 -0.98 -1.18 11.33
N VAL A 583 -1.22 -2.03 12.33
CA VAL A 583 -1.21 -1.63 13.75
C VAL A 583 0.21 -1.66 14.29
N ALA A 584 0.60 -0.60 15.00
CA ALA A 584 1.92 -0.50 15.61
C ALA A 584 2.06 -1.48 16.79
N MET A 585 3.06 -2.36 16.73
CA MET A 585 3.31 -3.39 17.73
C MET A 585 4.15 -2.85 18.89
N ALA A 586 3.76 -3.13 20.13
CA ALA A 586 4.58 -2.82 21.29
C ALA A 586 5.96 -3.51 21.19
N PRO A 587 7.08 -2.83 21.53
CA PRO A 587 8.42 -3.38 21.38
C PRO A 587 8.64 -4.72 22.09
N GLU A 588 8.02 -4.91 23.26
CA GLU A 588 8.06 -6.17 24.02
C GLU A 588 7.46 -7.34 23.22
N SER A 589 6.38 -7.08 22.48
CA SER A 589 5.71 -8.09 21.65
C SER A 589 6.52 -8.37 20.39
N ALA A 590 7.12 -7.35 19.78
CA ALA A 590 7.95 -7.55 18.62
C ALA A 590 9.25 -8.32 18.95
N VAL A 591 9.86 -8.09 20.11
CA VAL A 591 10.96 -8.93 20.62
C VAL A 591 10.55 -10.39 20.81
N VAL A 592 9.33 -10.66 21.31
CA VAL A 592 8.79 -12.03 21.33
C VAL A 592 8.69 -12.62 19.93
N GLY A 593 8.30 -11.82 18.92
CA GLY A 593 8.31 -12.22 17.51
C GLY A 593 9.69 -12.61 16.99
N LEU A 594 10.73 -11.89 17.42
CA LEU A 594 12.13 -12.21 17.08
C LEU A 594 12.56 -13.53 17.70
N ALA A 595 12.30 -13.70 19.00
CA ALA A 595 12.60 -14.96 19.68
C ALA A 595 11.87 -16.13 19.00
N ARG A 596 10.60 -15.93 18.64
CA ARG A 596 9.79 -16.94 17.95
C ARG A 596 10.36 -17.32 16.59
N ALA A 597 10.86 -16.35 15.82
CA ALA A 597 11.49 -16.61 14.52
C ALA A 597 12.72 -17.51 14.64
N LEU A 598 13.52 -17.31 15.69
CA LEU A 598 14.71 -18.11 15.97
C LEU A 598 14.36 -19.50 16.51
N GLU A 599 13.38 -19.61 17.41
CA GLU A 599 12.90 -20.90 17.95
C GLU A 599 12.36 -21.82 16.86
N VAL A 600 11.63 -21.25 15.89
CA VAL A 600 11.05 -22.00 14.76
C VAL A 600 12.12 -22.34 13.71
N GLY A 601 13.23 -21.59 13.68
CA GLY A 601 14.28 -21.73 12.68
C GLY A 601 13.92 -21.14 11.32
N ASP A 602 13.11 -20.07 11.32
CA ASP A 602 12.65 -19.41 10.09
C ASP A 602 13.84 -18.90 9.26
N VAL A 603 13.72 -19.06 7.94
CA VAL A 603 14.59 -18.40 6.96
C VAL A 603 14.12 -16.97 6.74
N SER A 604 12.82 -16.80 6.45
CA SER A 604 12.17 -15.51 6.28
C SER A 604 10.76 -15.59 6.87
N VAL A 605 10.41 -14.61 7.70
CA VAL A 605 9.09 -14.50 8.33
C VAL A 605 8.67 -13.03 8.39
N VAL A 606 7.39 -12.78 8.16
CA VAL A 606 6.75 -11.48 8.39
C VAL A 606 6.16 -11.49 9.78
N VAL A 607 6.41 -10.44 10.56
CA VAL A 607 5.75 -10.22 11.85
C VAL A 607 5.09 -8.85 11.83
N ALA A 608 3.75 -8.83 11.70
CA ALA A 608 2.97 -7.62 11.61
C ALA A 608 1.56 -7.81 12.17
N ASP A 609 1.07 -6.85 12.95
CA ASP A 609 -0.34 -6.79 13.35
C ASP A 609 -1.16 -6.09 12.25
N VAL A 610 -2.05 -6.85 11.60
CA VAL A 610 -2.77 -6.41 10.40
C VAL A 610 -4.26 -6.54 10.59
N ARG A 611 -4.96 -5.41 10.43
CA ARG A 611 -6.42 -5.32 10.29
C ARG A 611 -6.78 -5.52 8.83
N TRP A 612 -6.91 -6.78 8.44
CA TRP A 612 -7.08 -7.21 7.06
C TRP A 612 -8.29 -6.59 6.35
N ASP A 613 -9.38 -6.32 7.09
CA ASP A 613 -10.57 -5.61 6.61
C ASP A 613 -10.23 -4.23 6.00
N ARG A 614 -9.35 -3.47 6.66
CA ARG A 614 -8.91 -2.14 6.21
C ARG A 614 -7.74 -2.21 5.26
N PHE A 615 -6.80 -3.11 5.54
CA PHE A 615 -5.57 -3.22 4.75
C PHE A 615 -5.87 -3.74 3.35
N ALA A 616 -6.65 -4.81 3.19
CA ALA A 616 -6.97 -5.35 1.88
C ALA A 616 -7.74 -4.34 1.02
N SER A 617 -8.73 -3.66 1.60
CA SER A 617 -9.52 -2.62 0.93
C SER A 617 -8.63 -1.46 0.42
N SER A 618 -7.77 -0.91 1.29
CA SER A 618 -6.89 0.19 0.90
C SER A 618 -5.78 -0.23 -0.08
N PHE A 619 -5.18 -1.40 0.14
CA PHE A 619 -4.08 -1.93 -0.68
C PHE A 619 -4.52 -2.32 -2.09
N THR A 620 -5.76 -2.79 -2.25
CA THR A 620 -6.28 -3.24 -3.56
C THR A 620 -7.16 -2.21 -4.27
N ALA A 621 -7.31 -1.01 -3.70
CA ALA A 621 -8.22 0.03 -4.20
C ALA A 621 -7.98 0.42 -5.67
N LEU A 622 -6.72 0.46 -6.11
CA LEU A 622 -6.36 0.84 -7.48
C LEU A 622 -6.06 -0.36 -8.39
N ARG A 623 -5.70 -1.48 -7.76
CA ARG A 623 -5.19 -2.65 -8.45
C ARG A 623 -5.44 -3.89 -7.59
N PRO A 624 -6.13 -4.91 -8.09
CA PRO A 624 -6.29 -6.16 -7.36
C PRO A 624 -4.93 -6.80 -7.11
N SER A 625 -4.78 -7.46 -5.96
CA SER A 625 -3.53 -8.14 -5.60
C SER A 625 -3.78 -9.62 -5.27
N PRO A 626 -3.45 -10.54 -6.21
CA PRO A 626 -3.53 -11.98 -5.97
C PRO A 626 -2.69 -12.45 -4.78
N LEU A 627 -1.69 -11.66 -4.35
CA LEU A 627 -0.84 -11.94 -3.20
C LEU A 627 -1.64 -12.25 -1.92
N LEU A 628 -2.79 -11.57 -1.73
CA LEU A 628 -3.60 -11.66 -0.51
C LEU A 628 -4.70 -12.73 -0.56
N THR A 629 -4.82 -13.47 -1.67
CA THR A 629 -5.93 -14.44 -1.89
C THR A 629 -5.96 -15.61 -0.92
N GLU A 630 -4.82 -15.97 -0.31
CA GLU A 630 -4.72 -17.02 0.70
C GLU A 630 -4.71 -16.48 2.14
N ILE A 631 -5.06 -15.21 2.33
CA ILE A 631 -5.36 -14.65 3.66
C ILE A 631 -6.89 -14.64 3.83
N PRO A 632 -7.45 -15.53 4.66
CA PRO A 632 -8.90 -15.64 4.84
C PRO A 632 -9.56 -14.33 5.28
N GLU A 633 -8.91 -13.61 6.19
CA GLU A 633 -9.41 -12.36 6.77
C GLU A 633 -9.35 -11.16 5.81
N ALA A 634 -8.63 -11.30 4.70
CA ALA A 634 -8.51 -10.30 3.65
C ALA A 634 -9.58 -10.46 2.56
N GLN A 635 -10.34 -11.56 2.58
CA GLN A 635 -11.37 -11.80 1.58
C GLN A 635 -12.60 -10.93 1.87
N PRO A 636 -13.19 -10.26 0.87
CA PRO A 636 -14.40 -9.47 1.07
C PRO A 636 -15.54 -10.35 1.57
N THR A 637 -16.23 -9.89 2.61
CA THR A 637 -17.44 -10.53 3.13
C THR A 637 -18.55 -10.48 2.07
N PRO A 638 -19.42 -11.49 1.92
CA PRO A 638 -20.49 -11.47 0.92
C PRO A 638 -21.44 -10.27 0.99
N GLU A 639 -21.56 -9.63 2.16
CA GLU A 639 -22.36 -8.40 2.38
C GLU A 639 -21.66 -7.12 1.87
N ASP A 640 -20.34 -7.15 1.66
CA ASP A 640 -19.54 -6.03 1.17
C ASP A 640 -19.38 -6.02 -0.36
N GLN A 641 -19.98 -6.99 -1.08
CA GLN A 641 -20.02 -6.98 -2.54
C GLN A 641 -21.14 -6.04 -3.01
N PRO A 642 -20.84 -4.83 -3.54
CA PRO A 642 -21.79 -4.19 -4.44
C PRO A 642 -22.06 -5.16 -5.60
N PRO A 643 -23.31 -5.23 -6.12
CA PRO A 643 -23.64 -6.13 -7.22
C PRO A 643 -22.66 -5.93 -8.36
N GLY A 644 -22.03 -7.03 -8.77
CA GLY A 644 -20.85 -7.03 -9.63
C GLY A 644 -21.05 -6.22 -10.90
N ASP A 645 -20.20 -5.20 -11.07
CA ASP A 645 -19.99 -4.54 -12.34
C ASP A 645 -18.48 -4.38 -12.56
N ALA A 646 -17.91 -5.37 -13.23
CA ALA A 646 -16.57 -5.30 -13.78
C ALA A 646 -16.59 -4.27 -14.93
N GLY A 647 -16.39 -2.99 -14.60
CA GLY A 647 -16.25 -1.89 -15.58
C GLY A 647 -16.89 -0.53 -15.22
N GLY A 648 -17.61 -0.42 -14.10
CA GLY A 648 -18.65 0.62 -13.94
C GLY A 648 -18.23 2.03 -13.49
N ALA A 649 -17.27 2.23 -12.56
CA ALA A 649 -17.14 3.54 -11.90
C ALA A 649 -16.77 4.72 -12.85
N PRO A 650 -15.77 4.59 -13.74
CA PRO A 650 -15.47 5.65 -14.71
C PRO A 650 -16.56 5.81 -15.79
N SER A 651 -17.26 4.73 -16.17
CA SER A 651 -18.38 4.82 -17.13
C SER A 651 -19.58 5.51 -16.50
N ALA A 652 -19.94 5.16 -15.26
CA ALA A 652 -21.04 5.74 -14.51
C ALA A 652 -20.82 7.23 -14.22
N LEU A 653 -19.59 7.64 -13.88
CA LEU A 653 -19.27 9.07 -13.73
C LEU A 653 -19.39 9.81 -15.07
N ARG A 654 -18.87 9.25 -16.16
CA ARG A 654 -18.98 9.86 -17.51
C ARG A 654 -20.42 9.93 -18.00
N GLU A 655 -21.22 8.91 -17.78
CA GLU A 655 -22.65 8.87 -18.12
C GLU A 655 -23.43 9.93 -17.32
N ARG A 656 -23.17 10.05 -16.01
CA ARG A 656 -23.76 11.10 -15.17
C ARG A 656 -23.37 12.50 -15.63
N LEU A 657 -22.10 12.70 -16.01
CA LEU A 657 -21.61 13.98 -16.51
C LEU A 657 -22.17 14.31 -17.91
N ALA A 658 -22.37 13.31 -18.78
CA ALA A 658 -22.89 13.51 -20.13
C ALA A 658 -24.29 14.13 -20.14
N VAL A 659 -25.16 13.72 -19.21
CA VAL A 659 -26.56 14.19 -19.12
C VAL A 659 -26.72 15.42 -18.20
N ALA A 660 -25.70 15.77 -17.41
CA ALA A 660 -25.73 16.92 -16.48
C ALA A 660 -25.48 18.27 -17.17
N SER A 661 -26.11 19.34 -16.68
CA SER A 661 -25.82 20.73 -17.10
C SER A 661 -24.43 21.19 -16.63
N ALA A 662 -23.90 22.28 -17.20
CA ALA A 662 -22.57 22.80 -16.84
C ALA A 662 -22.40 23.06 -15.33
N ALA A 663 -23.40 23.66 -14.68
CA ALA A 663 -23.39 23.93 -13.24
C ALA A 663 -23.54 22.66 -12.38
N GLU A 664 -24.17 21.61 -12.90
CA GLU A 664 -24.28 20.31 -12.22
C GLU A 664 -22.99 19.51 -12.36
N ARG A 665 -22.32 19.56 -13.52
CA ARG A 665 -21.00 18.94 -13.73
C ARG A 665 -19.95 19.48 -12.76
N GLU A 666 -19.91 20.80 -12.58
CA GLU A 666 -19.01 21.45 -11.60
C GLU A 666 -19.30 20.97 -10.18
N ARG A 667 -20.57 20.88 -9.79
CA ARG A 667 -20.96 20.41 -8.45
C ARG A 667 -20.59 18.95 -8.23
N ILE A 668 -20.87 18.08 -9.19
CA ILE A 668 -20.55 16.64 -9.13
C ILE A 668 -19.05 16.43 -8.95
N LEU A 669 -18.22 17.14 -9.73
CA LEU A 669 -16.76 17.00 -9.66
C LEU A 669 -16.19 17.62 -8.39
N LEU A 670 -16.74 18.74 -7.91
CA LEU A 670 -16.33 19.33 -6.65
C LEU A 670 -16.68 18.43 -5.46
N ASP A 671 -17.86 17.82 -5.46
CA ASP A 671 -18.27 16.89 -4.40
C ASP A 671 -17.42 15.62 -4.43
N LEU A 672 -17.05 15.12 -5.62
CA LEU A 672 -16.10 14.02 -5.80
C LEU A 672 -14.74 14.35 -5.15
N VAL A 673 -14.15 15.50 -5.50
CA VAL A 673 -12.84 15.89 -4.95
C VAL A 673 -12.91 16.08 -3.43
N ARG A 674 -13.96 16.72 -2.92
CA ARG A 674 -14.15 16.94 -1.48
C ARG A 674 -14.40 15.65 -0.72
N GLY A 675 -15.17 14.72 -1.27
CA GLY A 675 -15.43 13.42 -0.67
C GLY A 675 -14.17 12.55 -0.63
N THR A 676 -13.41 12.56 -1.72
CA THR A 676 -12.13 11.85 -1.78
C THR A 676 -11.12 12.45 -0.80
N ALA A 677 -11.01 13.78 -0.74
CA ALA A 677 -10.12 14.47 0.19
C ALA A 677 -10.51 14.26 1.66
N ALA A 678 -11.81 14.28 1.97
CA ALA A 678 -12.30 13.98 3.32
C ALA A 678 -11.94 12.54 3.74
N THR A 679 -12.07 11.59 2.81
CA THR A 679 -11.73 10.18 3.08
C THR A 679 -10.23 10.01 3.34
N VAL A 680 -9.38 10.65 2.55
CA VAL A 680 -7.91 10.61 2.71
C VAL A 680 -7.49 11.23 4.05
N LEU A 681 -8.10 12.34 4.45
CA LEU A 681 -7.81 13.01 5.73
C LEU A 681 -8.53 12.39 6.94
N GLY A 682 -9.42 11.42 6.73
CA GLY A 682 -10.18 10.77 7.80
C GLY A 682 -11.32 11.63 8.38
N HIS A 683 -11.82 12.60 7.63
CA HIS A 683 -13.01 13.37 8.01
C HIS A 683 -14.28 12.58 7.73
N ALA A 684 -15.20 12.58 8.70
CA ALA A 684 -16.50 11.89 8.58
C ALA A 684 -17.41 12.48 7.48
N THR A 685 -17.19 13.73 7.05
CA THR A 685 -18.01 14.37 6.02
C THR A 685 -17.18 15.18 5.00
N PRO A 686 -17.58 15.19 3.71
CA PRO A 686 -17.02 16.08 2.68
C PRO A 686 -17.19 17.58 2.98
N ALA A 687 -18.17 17.92 3.84
CA ALA A 687 -18.47 19.29 4.22
C ALA A 687 -17.33 19.97 4.99
N ALA A 688 -16.50 19.19 5.69
CA ALA A 688 -15.31 19.67 6.40
C ALA A 688 -14.23 20.24 5.43
N ILE A 689 -14.22 19.78 4.18
CA ILE A 689 -13.28 20.24 3.16
C ILE A 689 -13.85 21.49 2.49
N ARG A 690 -13.20 22.65 2.65
CA ARG A 690 -13.62 23.90 2.00
C ARG A 690 -13.09 23.99 0.57
N PRO A 691 -13.92 24.33 -0.44
CA PRO A 691 -13.51 24.38 -1.84
C PRO A 691 -12.31 25.28 -2.16
N GLY A 692 -12.19 26.42 -1.45
CA GLY A 692 -11.13 27.40 -1.67
C GLY A 692 -9.94 27.31 -0.71
N ARG A 693 -9.90 26.32 0.19
CA ARG A 693 -8.78 26.14 1.12
C ARG A 693 -7.70 25.26 0.49
N GLY A 694 -6.44 25.64 0.65
CA GLY A 694 -5.32 24.90 0.08
C GLY A 694 -5.20 23.49 0.66
N PHE A 695 -4.83 22.50 -0.15
CA PHE A 695 -4.63 21.12 0.30
C PHE A 695 -3.57 21.02 1.41
N LEU A 696 -2.45 21.74 1.28
CA LEU A 696 -1.40 21.77 2.32
C LEU A 696 -1.91 22.31 3.67
N GLU A 697 -2.77 23.34 3.63
CA GLU A 697 -3.39 23.90 4.83
C GLU A 697 -4.47 23.00 5.45
N LEU A 698 -4.98 22.04 4.67
CA LEU A 698 -5.91 21.01 5.11
C LEU A 698 -5.18 19.80 5.71
N GLY A 699 -3.84 19.79 5.72
CA GLY A 699 -3.03 18.70 6.24
C GLY A 699 -2.62 17.66 5.21
N PHE A 700 -2.70 17.99 3.91
CA PHE A 700 -2.08 17.15 2.89
C PHE A 700 -0.56 17.25 2.93
N ASP A 701 0.08 16.10 2.86
CA ASP A 701 1.51 15.85 2.70
C ASP A 701 1.76 15.06 1.41
N SER A 702 3.01 14.70 1.14
CA SER A 702 3.38 13.95 -0.07
C SER A 702 2.70 12.58 -0.18
N LEU A 703 2.33 11.92 0.93
CA LEU A 703 1.70 10.59 0.91
C LEU A 703 0.19 10.67 0.66
N THR A 704 -0.48 11.58 1.34
CA THR A 704 -1.92 11.85 1.17
C THR A 704 -2.21 12.46 -0.20
N ALA A 705 -1.26 13.21 -0.77
CA ALA A 705 -1.32 13.71 -2.15
C ALA A 705 -1.38 12.56 -3.17
N VAL A 706 -0.45 11.61 -3.05
CA VAL A 706 -0.39 10.39 -3.88
C VAL A 706 -1.68 9.59 -3.71
N GLU A 707 -2.20 9.46 -2.50
CA GLU A 707 -3.44 8.74 -2.23
C GLU A 707 -4.69 9.41 -2.84
N LEU A 708 -4.82 10.73 -2.74
CA LEU A 708 -5.90 11.49 -3.36
C LEU A 708 -5.85 11.37 -4.88
N ARG A 709 -4.67 11.59 -5.49
CA ARG A 709 -4.44 11.40 -6.93
C ARG A 709 -4.85 10.00 -7.38
N ASN A 710 -4.42 8.99 -6.65
CA ASN A 710 -4.70 7.59 -6.94
C ASN A 710 -6.21 7.30 -6.95
N ARG A 711 -6.92 7.71 -5.88
CA ARG A 711 -8.38 7.52 -5.80
C ARG A 711 -9.13 8.28 -6.89
N LEU A 712 -8.74 9.53 -7.17
CA LEU A 712 -9.34 10.30 -8.27
C LEU A 712 -9.05 9.67 -9.64
N THR A 713 -7.87 9.09 -9.85
CA THR A 713 -7.53 8.35 -11.06
C THR A 713 -8.45 7.13 -11.23
N ALA A 714 -8.72 6.38 -10.15
CA ALA A 714 -9.64 5.25 -10.19
C ALA A 714 -11.09 5.66 -10.49
N GLU A 715 -11.58 6.76 -9.91
CA GLU A 715 -12.97 7.20 -10.12
C GLU A 715 -13.20 7.91 -11.46
N THR A 716 -12.19 8.62 -11.98
CA THR A 716 -12.30 9.40 -13.22
C THR A 716 -11.78 8.64 -14.46
N GLY A 717 -10.85 7.70 -14.25
CA GLY A 717 -10.08 7.05 -15.31
C GLY A 717 -9.11 7.99 -16.03
N LEU A 718 -8.79 9.17 -15.48
CA LEU A 718 -7.78 10.09 -16.01
C LEU A 718 -6.39 9.73 -15.46
N GLY A 719 -5.36 9.84 -16.29
CA GLY A 719 -3.97 9.77 -15.84
C GLY A 719 -3.54 11.08 -15.18
N LEU A 720 -3.67 11.17 -13.85
CA LEU A 720 -3.37 12.39 -13.10
C LEU A 720 -1.91 12.40 -12.63
N PRO A 721 -1.16 13.51 -12.80
CA PRO A 721 0.26 13.58 -12.44
C PRO A 721 0.49 13.57 -10.92
N ALA A 722 1.70 13.22 -10.48
CA ALA A 722 2.09 13.25 -9.06
C ALA A 722 2.08 14.68 -8.46
N THR A 723 2.27 15.70 -9.29
CA THR A 723 2.27 17.13 -8.92
C THR A 723 0.86 17.72 -8.79
N LEU A 724 -0.19 16.91 -8.94
CA LEU A 724 -1.60 17.34 -9.01
C LEU A 724 -2.00 18.37 -7.95
N ILE A 725 -1.62 18.15 -6.69
CA ILE A 725 -1.99 19.04 -5.58
C ILE A 725 -1.17 20.34 -5.54
N PHE A 726 -0.04 20.41 -6.26
CA PHE A 726 0.76 21.61 -6.38
C PHE A 726 0.29 22.45 -7.57
N ASP A 727 -0.01 21.79 -8.69
CA ASP A 727 -0.55 22.41 -9.90
C ASP A 727 -1.98 22.90 -9.68
N HIS A 728 -2.76 22.18 -8.86
CA HIS A 728 -4.15 22.49 -8.51
C HIS A 728 -4.31 22.53 -6.98
N PRO A 729 -3.89 23.62 -6.32
CA PRO A 729 -3.70 23.66 -4.87
C PRO A 729 -4.98 23.66 -4.03
N THR A 730 -6.16 23.75 -4.64
CA THR A 730 -7.45 23.76 -3.92
C THR A 730 -8.41 22.73 -4.51
N PRO A 731 -9.36 22.19 -3.71
CA PRO A 731 -10.40 21.30 -4.21
C PRO A 731 -11.19 21.86 -5.39
N GLY A 732 -11.43 23.17 -5.42
CA GLY A 732 -12.06 23.86 -6.55
C GLY A 732 -11.21 23.80 -7.82
N ALA A 733 -9.94 24.21 -7.74
CA ALA A 733 -9.03 24.18 -8.88
C ALA A 733 -8.84 22.75 -9.44
N LEU A 734 -8.81 21.75 -8.55
CA LEU A 734 -8.69 20.36 -8.96
C LEU A 734 -9.98 19.86 -9.66
N ALA A 735 -11.16 20.23 -9.17
CA ALA A 735 -12.42 19.89 -9.82
C ALA A 735 -12.53 20.50 -11.24
N GLU A 736 -12.02 21.73 -11.44
CA GLU A 736 -11.94 22.35 -12.76
C GLU A 736 -10.99 21.60 -13.70
N HIS A 737 -9.83 21.15 -13.20
CA HIS A 737 -8.90 20.33 -13.98
C HIS A 737 -9.51 19.00 -14.41
N LEU A 738 -10.18 18.29 -13.49
CA LEU A 738 -10.89 17.05 -13.81
C LEU A 738 -11.99 17.28 -14.85
N ARG A 739 -12.69 18.42 -14.81
CA ARG A 739 -13.69 18.78 -15.81
C ARG A 739 -13.08 18.90 -17.19
N ALA A 740 -11.95 19.60 -17.31
CA ALA A 740 -11.25 19.79 -18.58
C ALA A 740 -10.76 18.44 -19.17
N GLY A 741 -10.39 17.48 -18.32
CA GLY A 741 -9.97 16.14 -18.75
C GLY A 741 -11.13 15.20 -19.12
N LEU A 742 -12.27 15.29 -18.44
CA LEU A 742 -13.42 14.37 -18.63
C LEU A 742 -14.45 14.84 -19.66
N VAL A 743 -14.53 16.15 -19.89
CA VAL A 743 -15.44 16.75 -20.85
C VAL A 743 -14.58 17.63 -21.77
N PRO A 744 -14.12 17.11 -22.92
CA PRO A 744 -13.50 17.97 -23.92
C PRO A 744 -14.49 19.09 -24.25
N GLU A 745 -14.08 20.35 -24.16
CA GLU A 745 -14.91 21.45 -24.66
C GLU A 745 -15.21 21.15 -26.13
N GLN A 746 -16.44 20.74 -26.43
CA GLN A 746 -16.91 20.83 -27.81
C GLN A 746 -16.96 22.33 -28.12
N PRO A 747 -16.20 22.81 -29.11
CA PRO A 747 -16.36 24.19 -29.53
C PRO A 747 -17.83 24.36 -29.87
N ALA A 748 -18.46 25.39 -29.32
CA ALA A 748 -19.85 25.71 -29.64
C ALA A 748 -19.93 25.89 -31.16
N LEU A 749 -20.42 24.87 -31.86
CA LEU A 749 -20.64 24.97 -33.28
C LEU A 749 -21.66 26.11 -33.48
N PRO A 750 -21.47 26.98 -34.49
CA PRO A 750 -22.52 27.90 -34.87
C PRO A 750 -23.82 27.11 -35.04
N ILE A 751 -24.95 27.60 -34.51
CA ILE A 751 -26.25 26.90 -34.58
C ILE A 751 -26.56 26.40 -36.00
N ALA A 752 -26.06 27.08 -37.03
CA ALA A 752 -26.14 26.66 -38.42
C ALA A 752 -25.49 25.28 -38.70
N ALA A 753 -24.31 25.01 -38.17
CA ALA A 753 -23.61 23.73 -38.37
C ALA A 753 -24.29 22.58 -37.60
N GLU A 754 -24.91 22.87 -36.46
CA GLU A 754 -25.68 21.86 -35.72
C GLU A 754 -27.01 21.53 -36.42
N VAL A 755 -27.63 22.51 -37.08
CA VAL A 755 -28.80 22.29 -37.94
C VAL A 755 -28.43 21.44 -39.16
N GLU A 756 -27.27 21.69 -39.77
CA GLU A 756 -26.77 20.93 -40.93
C GLU A 756 -26.42 19.48 -40.57
N ARG A 757 -25.90 19.26 -39.35
CA ARG A 757 -25.71 17.91 -38.80
C ARG A 757 -27.02 17.20 -38.52
N LEU A 758 -28.03 17.92 -38.00
CA LEU A 758 -29.36 17.38 -37.78
C LEU A 758 -30.02 16.97 -39.10
N ASP A 759 -29.82 17.76 -40.16
CA ASP A 759 -30.29 17.47 -41.52
C ASP A 759 -29.64 16.20 -42.09
N GLN A 760 -28.32 16.04 -41.92
CA GLN A 760 -27.60 14.81 -42.29
C GLN A 760 -28.14 13.58 -41.55
N LEU A 761 -28.33 13.68 -40.23
CA LEU A 761 -28.84 12.57 -39.41
C LEU A 761 -30.28 12.19 -39.77
N LEU A 762 -31.15 13.17 -40.04
CA LEU A 762 -32.51 12.92 -40.49
C LEU A 762 -32.55 12.34 -41.91
N GLY A 763 -31.59 12.71 -42.76
CA GLY A 763 -31.41 12.13 -44.10
C GLY A 763 -30.95 10.67 -44.07
N GLU A 764 -30.04 10.31 -43.16
CA GLU A 764 -29.57 8.93 -42.97
C GLU A 764 -30.60 8.03 -42.29
N ALA A 765 -31.51 8.61 -41.47
CA ALA A 765 -32.53 7.91 -40.72
C ALA A 765 -33.96 8.21 -41.22
N ALA A 766 -34.15 8.39 -42.53
CA ALA A 766 -35.44 8.76 -43.13
C ALA A 766 -36.60 7.84 -42.71
N ASP A 767 -36.31 6.55 -42.50
CA ASP A 767 -37.27 5.53 -42.10
C ASP A 767 -37.80 5.70 -40.66
N GLN A 768 -37.13 6.52 -39.84
CA GLN A 768 -37.45 6.81 -38.45
C GLN A 768 -38.09 8.20 -38.25
N VAL A 769 -38.21 8.98 -39.33
CA VAL A 769 -38.87 10.29 -39.30
C VAL A 769 -40.37 10.09 -39.50
N ASP A 770 -41.09 9.92 -38.39
CA ASP A 770 -42.55 9.83 -38.39
C ASP A 770 -43.23 11.20 -38.13
N GLU A 771 -44.55 11.22 -38.27
CA GLU A 771 -45.38 12.42 -38.03
C GLU A 771 -45.17 13.03 -36.61
N ALA A 772 -44.77 12.23 -35.63
CA ALA A 772 -44.50 12.72 -34.28
C ALA A 772 -43.16 13.48 -34.19
N VAL A 773 -42.15 13.05 -34.94
CA VAL A 773 -40.87 13.76 -35.09
C VAL A 773 -41.08 15.06 -35.86
N ILE A 774 -41.82 15.02 -36.97
CA ILE A 774 -42.16 16.21 -37.76
C ILE A 774 -42.92 17.23 -36.90
N GLY A 775 -43.97 16.81 -36.20
CA GLY A 775 -44.74 17.68 -35.32
C GLY A 775 -43.93 18.28 -34.15
N ARG A 776 -42.87 17.61 -33.67
CA ARG A 776 -41.94 18.19 -32.69
C ARG A 776 -41.06 19.27 -33.29
N LEU A 777 -40.52 19.06 -34.48
CA LEU A 777 -39.68 20.03 -35.18
C LEU A 777 -40.48 21.30 -35.52
N GLU A 778 -41.72 21.14 -35.99
CA GLU A 778 -42.63 22.27 -36.26
C GLU A 778 -42.96 23.06 -34.99
N ASN A 779 -43.24 22.37 -33.88
CA ASN A 779 -43.47 23.03 -32.59
C ASN A 779 -42.22 23.78 -32.09
N MET A 780 -41.03 23.24 -32.31
CA MET A 780 -39.78 23.91 -31.98
C MET A 780 -39.57 25.16 -32.83
N LEU A 781 -39.85 25.08 -34.13
CA LEU A 781 -39.78 26.19 -35.06
C LEU A 781 -40.79 27.29 -34.71
N ALA A 782 -42.02 26.92 -34.33
CA ALA A 782 -43.05 27.84 -33.87
C ALA A 782 -42.64 28.57 -32.59
N LYS A 783 -42.10 27.84 -31.60
CA LYS A 783 -41.55 28.44 -30.36
C LYS A 783 -40.40 29.40 -30.64
N TRP A 784 -39.50 29.07 -31.58
CA TRP A 784 -38.40 29.95 -31.95
C TRP A 784 -38.88 31.22 -32.67
N ARG A 785 -39.88 31.09 -33.56
CA ARG A 785 -40.53 32.24 -34.22
C ARG A 785 -41.19 33.17 -33.20
N THR A 786 -41.85 32.63 -32.17
CA THR A 786 -42.43 33.45 -31.09
C THR A 786 -41.39 34.14 -30.19
N ARG A 787 -40.14 33.65 -30.16
CA ARG A 787 -39.05 34.22 -29.35
C ARG A 787 -38.20 35.27 -30.08
N ARG A 788 -38.43 35.52 -31.37
CA ARG A 788 -37.73 36.56 -32.16
C ARG A 788 -38.59 37.84 -32.22
N PRO A 789 -38.24 38.93 -31.52
CA PRO A 789 -38.89 40.21 -31.74
C PRO A 789 -38.28 40.88 -32.98
N GLY A 790 -39.07 41.06 -34.04
CA GLY A 790 -38.72 41.89 -35.20
C GLY A 790 -37.74 41.25 -36.19
N GLY A 791 -38.25 40.44 -37.11
CA GLY A 791 -37.50 39.96 -38.27
C GLY A 791 -38.44 39.59 -39.40
N THR A 792 -38.33 40.33 -40.51
CA THR A 792 -39.13 40.25 -41.74
C THR A 792 -39.37 38.83 -42.25
N ALA A 793 -40.61 38.53 -42.61
CA ALA A 793 -41.02 37.29 -43.25
C ALA A 793 -40.25 37.04 -44.55
N VAL A 794 -39.63 35.88 -44.66
CA VAL A 794 -39.13 35.31 -45.93
C VAL A 794 -40.33 34.62 -46.61
N PRO A 795 -40.59 34.85 -47.90
CA PRO A 795 -41.73 34.26 -48.58
C PRO A 795 -41.53 32.75 -48.77
N ALA A 796 -42.62 31.99 -48.61
CA ALA A 796 -42.66 30.56 -48.87
C ALA A 796 -42.48 30.26 -50.39
N PRO A 797 -41.95 29.07 -50.77
CA PRO A 797 -41.87 28.67 -52.16
C PRO A 797 -43.29 28.45 -52.71
N ALA A 798 -43.49 28.88 -53.95
CA ALA A 798 -44.77 28.81 -54.65
C ALA A 798 -45.04 27.40 -55.16
N GLU A 799 -46.10 26.75 -54.68
CA GLU A 799 -46.82 25.71 -55.44
C GLU A 799 -48.34 25.81 -55.25
N THR A 800 -49.02 25.94 -56.39
CA THR A 800 -50.42 25.60 -56.69
C THR A 800 -51.54 26.24 -55.86
N ALA A 801 -51.80 27.52 -56.10
CA ALA A 801 -53.10 28.17 -55.85
C ALA A 801 -53.58 28.90 -57.12
N GLY A 802 -53.69 28.15 -58.23
CA GLY A 802 -54.03 28.68 -59.56
C GLY A 802 -55.32 28.18 -60.20
N GLU A 803 -56.01 27.17 -59.65
CA GLU A 803 -57.10 26.49 -60.37
C GLU A 803 -58.46 26.48 -59.68
N LEU A 804 -58.70 27.33 -58.68
CA LEU A 804 -60.02 27.46 -58.04
C LEU A 804 -60.85 28.67 -58.52
N ASP A 805 -60.25 29.60 -59.25
CA ASP A 805 -60.93 30.84 -59.70
C ASP A 805 -61.54 30.75 -61.11
N THR A 806 -61.36 29.62 -61.81
CA THR A 806 -61.92 29.37 -63.15
C THR A 806 -62.66 28.03 -63.28
N ALA A 807 -62.75 27.25 -62.21
CA ALA A 807 -63.43 25.96 -62.22
C ALA A 807 -64.93 26.12 -62.50
N SER A 808 -65.45 25.34 -63.44
CA SER A 808 -66.87 25.31 -63.73
C SER A 808 -67.64 24.69 -62.57
N ARG A 809 -68.93 25.03 -62.46
CA ARG A 809 -69.78 24.55 -61.35
C ARG A 809 -69.86 23.02 -61.29
N GLU A 810 -69.68 22.31 -62.41
CA GLU A 810 -69.66 20.83 -62.44
C GLU A 810 -68.33 20.26 -61.88
N GLU A 811 -67.18 20.90 -62.14
CA GLU A 811 -65.87 20.46 -61.62
C GLU A 811 -65.74 20.66 -60.12
N LEU A 812 -66.36 21.72 -59.57
CA LEU A 812 -66.44 21.95 -58.12
C LEU A 812 -67.26 20.88 -57.40
N PHE A 813 -68.32 20.34 -58.04
CA PHE A 813 -69.11 19.26 -57.47
C PHE A 813 -68.36 17.93 -57.47
N ASP A 814 -67.56 17.64 -58.50
CA ASP A 814 -66.73 16.42 -58.56
C ASP A 814 -65.60 16.42 -57.50
N ILE A 815 -64.97 17.57 -57.24
CA ILE A 815 -63.92 17.71 -56.21
C ILE A 815 -64.50 17.48 -54.81
N ILE A 816 -65.67 18.06 -54.50
CA ILE A 816 -66.35 17.89 -53.21
C ILE A 816 -66.81 16.45 -53.01
N GLN A 817 -67.29 15.77 -54.06
CA GLN A 817 -67.73 14.38 -53.98
C GLN A 817 -66.57 13.41 -53.79
N ARG A 818 -65.37 13.74 -54.31
CA ARG A 818 -64.15 12.93 -54.17
C ARG A 818 -63.50 13.07 -52.80
N GLU A 819 -63.51 14.25 -52.19
CA GLU A 819 -62.87 14.48 -50.89
C GLU A 819 -63.78 14.21 -49.67
N PHE A 820 -65.09 14.40 -49.79
CA PHE A 820 -66.00 14.30 -48.63
C PHE A 820 -67.11 13.25 -48.81
N GLY A 821 -67.01 12.37 -49.81
CA GLY A 821 -68.05 11.41 -50.18
C GLY A 821 -67.64 9.94 -50.11
N LYS A 822 -67.50 9.38 -48.90
CA LYS A 822 -67.97 8.01 -48.56
C LYS A 822 -67.91 7.76 -47.04
N SER A 823 -69.11 7.94 -46.47
CA SER A 823 -69.68 7.46 -45.19
C SER A 823 -69.04 7.83 -43.86
#